data_AF-A0A9Q1KAR5-F1
#
_entry.id   AF-A0A9Q1KAR5-F1
#
_cell.length_a   1.000
_cell.length_b   1.000
_cell.length_c   1.000
_cell.angle_alpha   90.00
_cell.angle_beta   90.00
_cell.angle_gamma   90.00
#
_symmetry.space_group_name_H-M   'P 1'
#
loop_
_entity.id
_entity.type
_entity.pdbx_description
1 polymer ?
#
loop_
_entity_poly.entity_id
_entity_poly.type
_entity_poly.pdbx_seq_one_letter_code
_entity_poly.pdbx_strand_id
1 'polypeptide(L)'
;MHRIHGIIRYLAYSSTTLLVTMQYLSSSLICSKLPPFLSIILLFMIKARAVELPPNVAVPAIFAFGDSIVDTGNNNYIKTLAKCNFPPYGKDFIGGIPTGRFSNGKEFSIKDYVPAYLDPNLKPQDLLTGVCFASGSSGYDPFTCKTEFIIPISQQLEYFKEYIEKVKQLVGKGKAQFILDNSIFIVLSGNNDIGNTCGDNPFRNKLLDDDFFTDRLVNFAASFIQELYGLGARRISVFSVLPVGCLPSTRTTEGGISRKCAAADNHAAQLFNSKLSVKVDNFASELPNSKLVFIDIYKPFLEIIQNAHKYGFEQVEKGCCGTGLIEFAVLCNKFDPICSDDSKYLFWDSAHPTEKGYQTLVSLIIDEYARAVELPPKNVAVRLSSLFGDSIVDTGNNNYIRRHWQSVTSHLRQRFHRWDSNWKMQNEAKKDSHTPKTIAQETLEMGKKLRSLARAVELPPNVAVPAIFAFGDSIVDTGNNNYIKTLAKCNFPPYGKDFIGGIPTGRFSNGRVLTDFLAEELSIKQYVPAYLDPNLGSQDLLTGVCFASGSSGYDPITCKTENVIPIFQQLEYFKEYIEKVKQLVGEDRTQFILANSVFVILAGNNDILNTCVDNPFRKKLVNDDFFTDRLVCLAFRKFIYATELYGLGARRISVLSVLPAGCLPVARTIEGGILRTCAAVDDLGAQLFNSKLSAEIDYLASKLPTSRLIYIDIYRPFLDMVQNAHKYGFEQVEKGCCGTGLIEVAVLCNKFDPVCLDDSKYLFWDSIHPTEKAHQTLVSLIIDEYVNLLFGTYE
;
A
#
# COMPACT_ATOMS: atom_id res chain seq x y z
N MET A 1 13.91 45.45 73.33
CA MET A 1 13.95 44.43 74.41
C MET A 1 14.26 43.06 73.78
N HIS A 2 14.65 42.06 74.59
CA HIS A 2 14.98 40.63 74.32
C HIS A 2 14.69 40.03 72.91
N ARG A 3 15.65 39.36 72.24
CA ARG A 3 16.11 37.95 72.41
C ARG A 3 14.95 36.93 72.29
N ILE A 4 14.81 36.15 71.20
CA ILE A 4 15.54 34.93 70.75
C ILE A 4 15.13 33.64 71.53
N HIS A 5 15.04 32.51 70.79
CA HIS A 5 14.65 31.11 71.14
C HIS A 5 13.13 30.82 71.08
N GLY A 6 12.64 29.62 70.71
CA GLY A 6 13.27 28.37 70.23
C GLY A 6 12.22 27.45 69.56
N ILE A 7 12.54 26.56 68.59
CA ILE A 7 13.17 25.22 68.73
C ILE A 7 12.25 24.24 69.52
N ILE A 8 11.85 23.04 69.06
CA ILE A 8 11.88 22.32 67.75
C ILE A 8 11.07 20.99 67.91
N ARG A 9 10.87 20.16 66.85
CA ARG A 9 10.39 18.73 66.88
C ARG A 9 8.90 18.47 67.30
N TYR A 10 8.23 17.36 66.95
CA TYR A 10 8.36 16.38 65.83
C TYR A 10 7.10 15.48 65.78
N LEU A 11 6.59 15.16 64.57
CA LEU A 11 5.72 13.99 64.23
C LEU A 11 4.37 13.82 65.00
N ALA A 12 3.44 12.93 64.61
CA ALA A 12 2.88 12.53 63.30
C ALA A 12 1.67 11.59 63.52
N TYR A 13 0.91 11.27 62.46
CA TYR A 13 -0.12 10.19 62.39
C TYR A 13 -1.40 10.40 63.28
N SER A 14 -2.61 9.94 62.92
CA SER A 14 -3.11 9.32 61.68
C SER A 14 -4.65 9.39 61.53
N SER A 15 -5.15 9.35 60.28
CA SER A 15 -6.33 8.59 59.80
C SER A 15 -7.78 8.86 60.32
N THR A 16 -8.72 9.04 59.35
CA THR A 16 -10.07 8.40 59.20
C THR A 16 -11.07 8.41 60.40
N THR A 17 -12.40 8.64 60.30
CA THR A 17 -13.45 8.44 59.25
C THR A 17 -14.79 9.11 59.73
N LEU A 18 -15.99 9.18 59.11
CA LEU A 18 -16.59 8.76 57.80
C LEU A 18 -17.75 9.74 57.39
N LEU A 19 -18.98 9.26 57.17
CA LEU A 19 -20.28 9.95 56.91
C LEU A 19 -20.98 10.30 58.26
N VAL A 20 -22.10 11.05 58.39
CA VAL A 20 -23.45 11.11 57.73
C VAL A 20 -23.98 12.58 57.93
N THR A 21 -24.91 13.23 57.19
CA THR A 21 -26.28 12.87 56.71
C THR A 21 -26.78 13.69 55.49
N MET A 22 -28.05 13.45 55.13
CA MET A 22 -29.04 14.11 54.24
C MET A 22 -29.01 15.66 54.12
N GLN A 23 -29.44 16.32 53.00
CA GLN A 23 -30.75 16.31 52.29
C GLN A 23 -31.94 16.76 53.17
N TYR A 24 -32.95 17.54 52.75
CA TYR A 24 -33.37 18.10 51.45
C TYR A 24 -33.92 19.52 51.68
N LEU A 25 -33.88 20.40 50.68
CA LEU A 25 -35.02 21.26 50.30
C LEU A 25 -34.78 21.95 48.94
N SER A 26 -35.87 22.26 48.23
CA SER A 26 -35.91 22.95 46.94
C SER A 26 -36.64 24.31 47.14
N SER A 27 -36.79 25.24 46.18
CA SER A 27 -36.44 25.32 44.75
C SER A 27 -36.45 26.80 44.29
N SER A 28 -36.08 27.05 43.03
CA SER A 28 -36.45 28.20 42.17
C SER A 28 -35.52 29.45 42.05
N LEU A 29 -35.27 29.77 40.78
CA LEU A 29 -34.93 31.04 40.09
C LEU A 29 -33.72 31.94 40.48
N ILE A 30 -32.77 31.99 39.53
CA ILE A 30 -32.09 33.18 38.96
C ILE A 30 -31.13 34.00 39.86
N CYS A 31 -29.87 33.57 39.83
CA CYS A 31 -28.68 34.36 39.44
C CYS A 31 -28.63 35.88 39.74
N SER A 32 -27.69 36.29 40.61
CA SER A 32 -26.56 37.12 40.16
C SER A 32 -25.40 37.27 41.17
N LYS A 33 -24.17 37.28 40.63
CA LYS A 33 -22.93 37.90 41.17
C LYS A 33 -22.42 37.49 42.57
N LEU A 34 -21.44 36.58 42.57
CA LEU A 34 -20.22 36.71 43.40
C LEU A 34 -18.97 36.40 42.54
N PRO A 35 -17.75 36.89 42.90
CA PRO A 35 -16.63 36.95 41.97
C PRO A 35 -15.84 35.63 41.81
N PRO A 36 -15.28 35.33 40.61
CA PRO A 36 -14.66 34.04 40.28
C PRO A 36 -13.26 33.79 40.87
N PHE A 37 -12.85 34.52 41.92
CA PHE A 37 -11.43 34.57 42.35
C PHE A 37 -11.03 33.57 43.44
N LEU A 38 -11.96 32.88 44.11
CA LEU A 38 -11.63 31.83 45.10
C LEU A 38 -11.68 30.41 44.54
N SER A 39 -12.46 30.15 43.48
CA SER A 39 -12.61 28.80 42.89
C SER A 39 -11.34 28.28 42.21
N ILE A 40 -10.46 29.19 41.75
CA ILE A 40 -9.24 28.85 41.02
C ILE A 40 -8.18 28.17 41.92
N ILE A 41 -8.16 28.50 43.22
CA ILE A 41 -7.13 27.99 44.15
C ILE A 41 -7.40 26.54 44.58
N LEU A 42 -8.66 26.09 44.57
CA LEU A 42 -9.02 24.72 44.96
C LEU A 42 -8.88 23.68 43.83
N LEU A 43 -8.73 24.12 42.58
CA LEU A 43 -8.51 23.25 41.41
C LEU A 43 -7.07 22.72 41.30
N PHE A 44 -6.12 23.24 42.09
CA PHE A 44 -4.70 22.89 42.02
C PHE A 44 -4.29 21.52 42.60
N MET A 45 -5.25 20.64 42.89
CA MET A 45 -4.98 19.34 43.56
C MET A 45 -5.43 18.09 42.77
N ILE A 46 -5.80 18.22 41.49
CA ILE A 46 -5.72 17.08 40.56
C ILE A 46 -4.26 16.95 40.14
N LYS A 47 -3.54 15.98 40.71
CA LYS A 47 -2.14 15.70 40.37
C LYS A 47 -2.02 15.01 39.01
N ALA A 48 -2.12 15.79 37.93
CA ALA A 48 -1.37 15.46 36.72
C ALA A 48 0.11 15.26 37.15
N ARG A 49 0.66 14.06 36.89
CA ARG A 49 1.96 13.65 37.43
C ARG A 49 3.10 14.21 36.57
N ALA A 50 3.19 15.55 36.55
CA ALA A 50 4.28 16.26 35.88
C ALA A 50 5.63 15.69 36.34
N VAL A 51 6.43 15.26 35.37
CA VAL A 51 7.75 14.68 35.60
C VAL A 51 8.76 15.82 35.60
N GLU A 52 9.61 15.88 36.63
CA GLU A 52 10.70 16.84 36.69
C GLU A 52 11.76 16.47 35.63
N LEU A 53 12.36 17.48 34.99
CA LEU A 53 13.47 17.31 34.03
C LEU A 53 14.81 17.44 34.77
N PRO A 54 15.90 16.77 34.32
CA PRO A 54 17.21 16.94 34.92
C PRO A 54 17.71 18.38 34.71
N PRO A 55 18.53 18.93 35.63
CA PRO A 55 19.19 20.21 35.42
C PRO A 55 19.92 20.24 34.07
N ASN A 56 19.64 21.28 33.28
CA ASN A 56 20.13 21.50 31.91
C ASN A 56 19.48 20.69 30.77
N VAL A 57 18.51 19.81 31.04
CA VAL A 57 17.75 19.14 29.96
C VAL A 57 16.50 19.94 29.62
N ALA A 58 16.44 20.47 28.41
CA ALA A 58 15.22 21.02 27.82
C ALA A 58 14.49 19.95 27.01
N VAL A 59 13.16 19.99 27.01
CA VAL A 59 12.31 19.35 25.98
C VAL A 59 11.40 20.46 25.43
N PRO A 60 11.80 21.15 24.34
CA PRO A 60 11.07 22.32 23.85
C PRO A 60 9.76 21.95 23.15
N ALA A 61 9.72 20.80 22.48
CA ALA A 61 8.56 20.29 21.75
C ALA A 61 8.45 18.76 21.84
N ILE A 62 7.24 18.24 21.62
CA ILE A 62 6.95 16.81 21.46
C ILE A 62 6.31 16.60 20.08
N PHE A 63 6.83 15.64 19.32
CA PHE A 63 6.27 15.23 18.03
C PHE A 63 5.68 13.83 18.13
N ALA A 64 4.59 13.58 17.42
CA ALA A 64 3.95 12.27 17.36
C ALA A 64 3.71 11.85 15.90
N PHE A 65 4.10 10.63 15.58
CA PHE A 65 3.91 9.95 14.30
C PHE A 65 3.28 8.60 14.59
N GLY A 66 2.36 8.15 13.74
CA GLY A 66 1.62 6.93 14.03
C GLY A 66 0.19 6.87 13.53
N ASP A 67 -0.60 6.11 14.28
CA ASP A 67 -1.99 5.75 13.97
C ASP A 67 -3.03 6.40 14.91
N SER A 68 -4.26 5.87 14.94
CA SER A 68 -5.38 6.39 15.74
C SER A 68 -5.18 6.32 17.26
N ILE A 69 -4.14 5.63 17.75
CA ILE A 69 -3.76 5.63 19.17
C ILE A 69 -3.09 6.96 19.58
N VAL A 70 -2.69 7.79 18.61
CA VAL A 70 -2.02 9.10 18.79
C VAL A 70 -2.50 10.21 17.84
N ASP A 71 -3.50 9.98 16.98
CA ASP A 71 -4.02 11.00 16.06
C ASP A 71 -4.87 12.06 16.78
N THR A 72 -4.29 13.25 16.92
CA THR A 72 -4.94 14.38 17.59
C THR A 72 -5.98 15.12 16.73
N GLY A 73 -6.26 14.64 15.51
CA GLY A 73 -7.32 15.12 14.62
C GLY A 73 -6.86 15.47 13.20
N ASN A 74 -5.73 14.96 12.70
CA ASN A 74 -5.30 15.21 11.32
C ASN A 74 -6.32 14.65 10.31
N ASN A 75 -6.95 13.51 10.61
CA ASN A 75 -7.98 12.91 9.76
C ASN A 75 -9.19 13.83 9.51
N ASN A 76 -9.42 14.84 10.36
CA ASN A 76 -10.48 15.82 10.15
C ASN A 76 -10.33 16.57 8.81
N TYR A 77 -9.08 16.79 8.38
CA TYR A 77 -8.71 17.72 7.31
C TYR A 77 -8.40 17.04 5.97
N ILE A 78 -8.44 15.70 5.91
CA ILE A 78 -8.30 14.88 4.68
C ILE A 78 -9.66 14.29 4.24
N LYS A 79 -9.73 13.61 3.09
CA LYS A 79 -10.97 12.99 2.58
C LYS A 79 -11.05 11.49 2.93
N THR A 80 -11.32 11.17 4.19
CA THR A 80 -11.52 9.81 4.71
C THR A 80 -12.85 9.64 5.46
N LEU A 81 -13.28 8.38 5.68
CA LEU A 81 -14.37 8.01 6.60
C LEU A 81 -13.88 7.79 8.05
N ALA A 82 -12.60 7.50 8.26
CA ALA A 82 -12.00 7.32 9.59
C ALA A 82 -11.79 8.68 10.27
N LYS A 83 -12.87 9.33 10.69
CA LYS A 83 -12.87 10.62 11.41
C LYS A 83 -13.67 10.51 12.70
N CYS A 84 -13.24 11.27 13.71
CA CYS A 84 -13.90 11.34 15.02
C CYS A 84 -14.17 12.81 15.44
N ASN A 85 -14.60 13.64 14.47
CA ASN A 85 -14.99 15.04 14.66
C ASN A 85 -16.51 15.24 14.84
N PHE A 86 -17.21 14.21 15.33
CA PHE A 86 -18.64 14.23 15.63
C PHE A 86 -18.92 13.47 16.94
N PRO A 87 -20.00 13.79 17.67
CA PRO A 87 -20.38 13.05 18.87
C PRO A 87 -20.67 11.58 18.54
N PRO A 88 -20.38 10.64 19.46
CA PRO A 88 -20.05 10.89 20.87
C PRO A 88 -18.55 11.10 21.16
N TYR A 89 -17.65 11.02 20.17
CA TYR A 89 -16.21 11.25 20.37
C TYR A 89 -15.94 12.63 20.99
N GLY A 90 -14.95 12.71 21.88
CA GLY A 90 -14.62 13.94 22.60
C GLY A 90 -15.62 14.40 23.67
N LYS A 91 -16.57 13.54 24.08
CA LYS A 91 -17.52 13.75 25.19
C LYS A 91 -16.91 14.42 26.44
N ASP A 92 -15.71 14.00 26.83
CA ASP A 92 -15.06 14.40 28.08
C ASP A 92 -14.10 15.60 27.92
N PHE A 93 -13.90 16.09 26.69
CA PHE A 93 -13.25 17.38 26.48
C PHE A 93 -14.11 18.54 27.03
N ILE A 94 -13.48 19.69 27.26
CA ILE A 94 -14.16 20.89 27.74
C ILE A 94 -15.27 21.30 26.75
N GLY A 95 -16.52 21.20 27.19
CA GLY A 95 -17.72 21.47 26.39
C GLY A 95 -18.22 20.29 25.54
N GLY A 96 -17.66 19.08 25.69
CA GLY A 96 -18.04 17.91 24.91
C GLY A 96 -17.75 18.03 23.42
N ILE A 97 -16.69 18.77 23.06
CA ILE A 97 -16.35 19.12 21.68
C ILE A 97 -15.52 17.99 21.05
N PRO A 98 -16.01 17.31 20.00
CA PRO A 98 -15.22 16.35 19.24
C PRO A 98 -14.06 17.05 18.54
N THR A 99 -12.84 16.52 18.69
CA THR A 99 -11.64 17.12 18.09
C THR A 99 -10.93 16.23 17.06
N GLY A 100 -11.47 15.05 16.75
CA GLY A 100 -10.85 14.10 15.82
C GLY A 100 -10.07 12.96 16.48
N ARG A 101 -9.83 13.02 17.80
CA ARG A 101 -9.31 11.89 18.60
C ARG A 101 -10.28 10.71 18.57
N PHE A 102 -9.75 9.50 18.55
CA PHE A 102 -10.50 8.25 18.53
C PHE A 102 -10.90 7.80 19.95
N SER A 103 -11.31 8.74 20.81
CA SER A 103 -11.67 8.48 22.22
C SER A 103 -12.77 9.41 22.73
N ASN A 104 -13.26 9.19 23.95
CA ASN A 104 -14.10 10.16 24.66
C ASN A 104 -13.32 11.40 25.13
N GLY A 105 -12.00 11.32 25.31
CA GLY A 105 -11.20 12.43 25.81
C GLY A 105 -9.74 12.40 25.37
N LYS A 106 -8.81 12.72 26.29
CA LYS A 106 -7.36 12.75 26.03
C LYS A 106 -6.79 11.35 25.76
N GLU A 107 -5.93 11.29 24.75
CA GLU A 107 -5.13 10.14 24.36
C GLU A 107 -3.69 10.22 24.93
N PHE A 108 -2.77 9.44 24.39
CA PHE A 108 -1.34 9.47 24.69
C PHE A 108 -0.71 10.88 24.53
N SER A 109 -0.52 11.61 25.64
CA SER A 109 0.28 12.83 25.64
C SER A 109 0.86 13.18 27.01
N ILE A 110 2.11 13.66 27.01
CA ILE A 110 2.82 14.21 28.18
C ILE A 110 2.50 15.72 28.35
N LYS A 111 1.93 16.35 27.31
CA LYS A 111 1.50 17.76 27.23
C LYS A 111 -0.03 17.81 27.22
N ASP A 112 -0.64 18.76 27.91
CA ASP A 112 -2.12 18.88 27.99
C ASP A 112 -2.84 18.95 26.64
N TYR A 113 -2.16 19.44 25.61
CA TYR A 113 -2.62 19.42 24.23
C TYR A 113 -1.42 19.40 23.26
N VAL A 114 -1.30 18.35 22.43
CA VAL A 114 -0.56 18.40 21.18
C VAL A 114 -1.59 18.62 20.05
N PRO A 115 -1.44 19.67 19.22
CA PRO A 115 -2.36 19.93 18.11
C PRO A 115 -2.04 19.07 16.88
N ALA A 116 -3.05 18.85 16.04
CA ALA A 116 -2.89 18.24 14.74
C ALA A 116 -2.14 19.19 13.79
N TYR A 117 -1.17 18.70 13.03
CA TYR A 117 -0.39 19.51 12.10
C TYR A 117 -1.23 20.12 10.96
N LEU A 118 -2.30 19.43 10.54
CA LEU A 118 -3.21 19.90 9.49
C LEU A 118 -4.33 20.83 9.98
N ASP A 119 -4.35 21.23 11.26
CA ASP A 119 -5.34 22.18 11.77
C ASP A 119 -5.13 23.58 11.14
N PRO A 120 -6.09 24.15 10.38
CA PRO A 120 -5.94 25.46 9.77
C PRO A 120 -5.87 26.62 10.79
N ASN A 121 -6.13 26.35 12.07
CA ASN A 121 -6.01 27.31 13.17
C ASN A 121 -4.68 27.24 13.92
N LEU A 122 -3.77 26.33 13.52
CA LEU A 122 -2.47 26.07 14.14
C LEU A 122 -1.58 27.32 14.12
N LYS A 123 -1.12 27.78 15.29
CA LYS A 123 -0.39 29.05 15.42
C LYS A 123 1.11 28.83 15.28
N PRO A 124 1.87 29.85 14.85
CA PRO A 124 3.34 29.80 14.81
C PRO A 124 3.99 29.37 16.12
N GLN A 125 3.41 29.75 17.27
CA GLN A 125 3.89 29.37 18.60
C GLN A 125 3.65 27.89 18.93
N ASP A 126 2.57 27.30 18.40
CA ASP A 126 2.25 25.89 18.64
C ASP A 126 3.33 25.00 18.00
N LEU A 127 3.78 25.36 16.80
CA LEU A 127 4.90 24.69 16.11
C LEU A 127 6.16 24.59 16.98
N LEU A 128 6.47 25.64 17.74
CA LEU A 128 7.66 25.68 18.62
C LEU A 128 7.53 24.80 19.87
N THR A 129 6.33 24.29 20.15
CA THR A 129 6.04 23.42 21.31
C THR A 129 5.57 22.02 20.90
N GLY A 130 5.62 21.70 19.61
CA GLY A 130 5.38 20.35 19.08
C GLY A 130 3.94 20.10 18.62
N VAL A 131 3.84 19.26 17.60
CA VAL A 131 2.65 18.95 16.79
C VAL A 131 2.57 17.44 16.53
N CYS A 132 1.38 16.95 16.24
CA CYS A 132 1.15 15.57 15.85
C CYS A 132 0.97 15.47 14.33
N PHE A 133 1.68 14.53 13.71
CA PHE A 133 1.56 14.14 12.31
C PHE A 133 0.81 12.80 12.13
N ALA A 134 0.54 12.06 13.21
CA ALA A 134 -0.19 10.79 13.19
C ALA A 134 -1.59 10.92 12.56
N SER A 135 -2.10 9.80 12.05
CA SER A 135 -3.32 9.76 11.23
C SER A 135 -4.07 8.46 11.51
N GLY A 136 -5.35 8.57 11.90
CA GLY A 136 -6.18 7.41 12.21
C GLY A 136 -6.21 6.38 11.08
N SER A 137 -6.20 5.09 11.43
CA SER A 137 -6.05 3.95 10.50
C SER A 137 -4.70 3.84 9.76
N SER A 138 -3.69 4.66 10.08
CA SER A 138 -2.34 4.52 9.50
C SER A 138 -1.59 3.27 10.00
N GLY A 139 -0.57 2.85 9.26
CA GLY A 139 0.36 1.77 9.58
C GLY A 139 1.80 2.10 9.14
N TYR A 140 2.72 1.18 9.44
CA TYR A 140 4.06 1.13 8.83
C TYR A 140 4.00 0.55 7.41
N ASP A 141 3.07 -0.37 7.08
CA ASP A 141 2.82 -0.75 5.68
C ASP A 141 2.09 0.40 4.96
N PRO A 142 2.69 1.03 3.93
CA PRO A 142 2.04 2.14 3.21
C PRO A 142 0.68 1.74 2.60
N PHE A 143 0.46 0.43 2.37
CA PHE A 143 -0.79 -0.08 1.79
C PHE A 143 -1.95 -0.14 2.79
N THR A 144 -1.70 -0.25 4.09
CA THR A 144 -2.73 -0.11 5.15
C THR A 144 -3.39 1.27 5.11
N CYS A 145 -2.62 2.28 4.69
CA CYS A 145 -3.06 3.67 4.63
C CYS A 145 -3.76 4.02 3.30
N LYS A 146 -3.33 3.40 2.18
CA LYS A 146 -3.88 3.65 0.85
C LYS A 146 -5.37 3.28 0.73
N THR A 147 -5.83 2.21 1.37
CA THR A 147 -7.22 1.71 1.25
C THR A 147 -8.27 2.61 1.92
N GLU A 148 -7.86 3.46 2.86
CA GLU A 148 -8.75 4.29 3.69
C GLU A 148 -8.66 5.79 3.37
N PHE A 149 -7.91 6.18 2.32
CA PHE A 149 -7.57 7.57 1.98
C PHE A 149 -6.88 8.34 3.14
N ILE A 150 -5.95 7.65 3.82
CA ILE A 150 -5.24 8.09 5.04
C ILE A 150 -3.85 8.66 4.73
N ILE A 151 -3.27 9.39 5.68
CA ILE A 151 -1.89 9.90 5.59
C ILE A 151 -0.92 8.77 5.99
N PRO A 152 -0.23 8.10 5.03
CA PRO A 152 0.75 7.08 5.37
C PRO A 152 1.91 7.67 6.17
N ILE A 153 2.58 6.84 6.98
CA ILE A 153 3.68 7.29 7.85
C ILE A 153 4.82 8.01 7.08
N SER A 154 5.02 7.69 5.80
CA SER A 154 5.90 8.44 4.88
C SER A 154 5.41 9.86 4.56
N GLN A 155 4.11 10.07 4.36
CA GLN A 155 3.54 11.42 4.18
C GLN A 155 3.53 12.20 5.51
N GLN A 156 3.44 11.53 6.66
CA GLN A 156 3.66 12.16 7.98
C GLN A 156 5.10 12.70 8.08
N LEU A 157 6.07 11.97 7.52
CA LEU A 157 7.46 12.43 7.42
C LEU A 157 7.63 13.61 6.46
N GLU A 158 6.93 13.64 5.31
CA GLU A 158 6.94 14.80 4.41
C GLU A 158 6.34 16.06 5.06
N TYR A 159 5.27 15.90 5.86
CA TYR A 159 4.75 16.98 6.69
C TYR A 159 5.75 17.44 7.76
N PHE A 160 6.58 16.54 8.29
CA PHE A 160 7.68 16.92 9.17
C PHE A 160 8.82 17.65 8.44
N LYS A 161 9.15 17.26 7.20
CA LYS A 161 10.10 18.00 6.33
C LYS A 161 9.60 19.43 6.06
N GLU A 162 8.30 19.61 5.81
CA GLU A 162 7.66 20.93 5.68
C GLU A 162 7.68 21.74 7.01
N TYR A 163 7.34 21.09 8.12
CA TYR A 163 7.40 21.67 9.47
C TYR A 163 8.79 22.24 9.80
N ILE A 164 9.86 21.50 9.46
CA ILE A 164 11.24 21.93 9.70
C ILE A 164 11.53 23.26 9.01
N GLU A 165 11.08 23.46 7.76
CA GLU A 165 11.27 24.74 7.06
C GLU A 165 10.39 25.86 7.64
N LYS A 166 9.14 25.58 8.03
CA LYS A 166 8.29 26.54 8.76
C LYS A 166 8.97 27.04 10.04
N VAL A 167 9.57 26.15 10.84
CA VAL A 167 10.27 26.54 12.07
C VAL A 167 11.60 27.25 11.80
N LYS A 168 12.36 26.84 10.76
CA LYS A 168 13.56 27.58 10.32
C LYS A 168 13.23 29.03 9.92
N GLN A 169 12.08 29.26 9.29
CA GLN A 169 11.60 30.61 8.96
C GLN A 169 11.17 31.41 10.20
N LEU A 170 10.51 30.78 11.17
CA LEU A 170 9.98 31.44 12.38
C LEU A 170 11.04 31.81 13.43
N VAL A 171 12.08 30.98 13.62
CA VAL A 171 13.07 31.17 14.70
C VAL A 171 14.53 31.11 14.25
N GLY A 172 14.78 30.94 12.95
CA GLY A 172 16.14 30.81 12.39
C GLY A 172 16.74 29.42 12.60
N LYS A 173 17.71 29.06 11.73
CA LYS A 173 18.30 27.71 11.66
C LYS A 173 18.83 27.20 13.01
N GLY A 174 19.52 28.03 13.79
CA GLY A 174 20.11 27.61 15.07
C GLY A 174 19.09 27.22 16.13
N LYS A 175 18.00 28.01 16.28
CA LYS A 175 16.94 27.68 17.25
C LYS A 175 16.01 26.57 16.74
N ALA A 176 15.83 26.44 15.43
CA ALA A 176 15.18 25.28 14.83
C ALA A 176 15.95 23.99 15.12
N GLN A 177 17.28 23.98 14.93
CA GLN A 177 18.13 22.82 15.24
C GLN A 177 18.08 22.47 16.73
N PHE A 178 18.18 23.47 17.62
CA PHE A 178 18.02 23.26 19.06
C PHE A 178 16.69 22.58 19.43
N ILE A 179 15.59 22.92 18.75
CA ILE A 179 14.29 22.25 18.95
C ILE A 179 14.41 20.78 18.55
N LEU A 180 14.89 20.48 17.34
CA LEU A 180 15.03 19.11 16.83
C LEU A 180 15.92 18.22 17.72
N ASP A 181 17.07 18.73 18.14
CA ASP A 181 18.04 17.98 18.96
C ASP A 181 17.55 17.69 20.40
N ASN A 182 16.61 18.48 20.91
CA ASN A 182 16.13 18.39 22.30
C ASN A 182 14.69 17.87 22.44
N SER A 183 13.96 17.74 21.34
CA SER A 183 12.59 17.26 21.35
C SER A 183 12.45 15.75 21.52
N ILE A 184 11.30 15.34 22.04
CA ILE A 184 10.88 13.93 22.09
C ILE A 184 10.06 13.61 20.85
N PHE A 185 10.36 12.48 20.22
CA PHE A 185 9.70 11.96 19.03
C PHE A 185 9.01 10.64 19.38
N ILE A 186 7.68 10.64 19.41
CA ILE A 186 6.85 9.46 19.64
C ILE A 186 6.54 8.84 18.27
N VAL A 187 6.81 7.54 18.14
CA VAL A 187 6.45 6.74 16.96
C VAL A 187 5.63 5.53 17.42
N LEU A 188 4.33 5.52 17.10
CA LEU A 188 3.40 4.45 17.49
C LEU A 188 2.56 4.05 16.28
N SER A 189 2.96 2.97 15.60
CA SER A 189 2.24 2.43 14.45
C SER A 189 2.37 0.92 14.38
N GLY A 190 1.66 0.30 13.43
CA GLY A 190 1.59 -1.15 13.26
C GLY A 190 0.31 -1.80 13.80
N ASN A 191 -0.50 -1.10 14.61
CA ASN A 191 -1.74 -1.69 15.14
C ASN A 191 -2.71 -2.04 14.01
N ASN A 192 -2.88 -1.12 13.05
CA ASN A 192 -3.71 -1.35 11.86
C ASN A 192 -3.10 -2.35 10.88
N ASP A 193 -1.76 -2.42 10.76
CA ASP A 193 -1.10 -3.37 9.86
C ASP A 193 -1.44 -4.81 10.23
N ILE A 194 -1.49 -5.10 11.54
CA ILE A 194 -1.78 -6.43 12.06
C ILE A 194 -3.30 -6.61 12.21
N GLY A 195 -3.99 -5.70 12.91
CA GLY A 195 -5.44 -5.79 13.15
C GLY A 195 -6.29 -5.85 11.88
N ASN A 196 -6.02 -4.97 10.91
CA ASN A 196 -6.79 -4.92 9.66
C ASN A 196 -6.29 -5.98 8.64
N THR A 197 -5.15 -6.62 8.89
CA THR A 197 -4.74 -7.82 8.13
C THR A 197 -5.50 -9.07 8.57
N CYS A 198 -5.84 -9.17 9.85
CA CYS A 198 -6.54 -10.32 10.42
C CYS A 198 -8.08 -10.18 10.38
N GLY A 199 -8.65 -9.01 10.68
CA GLY A 199 -10.11 -8.84 10.82
C GLY A 199 -10.93 -8.92 9.54
N ASP A 200 -10.33 -8.63 8.38
CA ASP A 200 -11.03 -8.44 7.09
C ASP A 200 -11.21 -9.71 6.25
N ASN A 201 -10.56 -10.82 6.65
CA ASN A 201 -10.59 -12.07 5.89
C ASN A 201 -10.14 -13.28 6.75
N PRO A 202 -11.05 -14.12 7.27
CA PRO A 202 -10.70 -15.27 8.12
C PRO A 202 -9.89 -16.37 7.41
N PHE A 203 -9.68 -16.28 6.09
CA PHE A 203 -8.77 -17.16 5.35
C PHE A 203 -7.31 -16.66 5.38
N ARG A 204 -7.07 -15.37 5.67
CA ARG A 204 -5.74 -14.74 5.64
C ARG A 204 -4.85 -15.15 6.81
N ASN A 205 -5.45 -15.48 7.95
CA ASN A 205 -4.83 -16.07 9.16
C ASN A 205 -4.22 -17.49 8.98
N LYS A 206 -4.04 -17.93 7.73
CA LYS A 206 -3.36 -19.18 7.33
C LYS A 206 -2.45 -19.01 6.10
N LEU A 207 -2.18 -17.76 5.68
CA LEU A 207 -1.84 -17.45 4.29
C LEU A 207 -0.62 -16.53 4.10
N LEU A 208 -0.19 -15.84 5.15
CA LEU A 208 1.16 -15.29 5.27
C LEU A 208 1.97 -16.17 6.22
N ASP A 209 3.30 -16.15 6.05
CA ASP A 209 4.20 -16.49 7.13
C ASP A 209 4.31 -15.27 8.05
N ASP A 210 3.97 -15.44 9.33
CA ASP A 210 4.06 -14.39 10.34
C ASP A 210 5.49 -13.84 10.41
N ASP A 211 6.51 -14.69 10.19
CA ASP A 211 7.90 -14.28 10.31
C ASP A 211 8.30 -13.30 9.19
N PHE A 212 7.97 -13.63 7.93
CA PHE A 212 8.18 -12.76 6.77
C PHE A 212 7.34 -11.47 6.83
N PHE A 213 6.09 -11.55 7.26
CA PHE A 213 5.22 -10.37 7.38
C PHE A 213 5.77 -9.40 8.43
N THR A 214 6.18 -9.91 9.59
CA THR A 214 6.73 -9.08 10.67
C THR A 214 8.11 -8.53 10.35
N ASP A 215 8.99 -9.27 9.65
CA ASP A 215 10.25 -8.72 9.12
C ASP A 215 10.02 -7.53 8.19
N ARG A 216 9.04 -7.64 7.28
CA ARG A 216 8.72 -6.56 6.36
C ARG A 216 8.22 -5.30 7.08
N LEU A 217 7.35 -5.45 8.09
CA LEU A 217 6.92 -4.32 8.92
C LEU A 217 8.09 -3.70 9.69
N VAL A 218 9.01 -4.52 10.23
CA VAL A 218 10.20 -4.03 10.94
C VAL A 218 11.15 -3.29 10.00
N ASN A 219 11.28 -3.72 8.75
CA ASN A 219 12.06 -2.99 7.74
C ASN A 219 11.43 -1.63 7.36
N PHE A 220 10.10 -1.53 7.27
CA PHE A 220 9.42 -0.24 7.08
C PHE A 220 9.60 0.69 8.29
N ALA A 221 9.40 0.17 9.51
CA ALA A 221 9.66 0.91 10.75
C ALA A 221 11.13 1.38 10.82
N ALA A 222 12.08 0.51 10.44
CA ALA A 222 13.50 0.82 10.45
C ALA A 222 13.86 1.97 9.49
N SER A 223 13.35 1.94 8.25
CA SER A 223 13.55 3.03 7.27
C SER A 223 13.01 4.35 7.80
N PHE A 224 11.80 4.35 8.35
CA PHE A 224 11.17 5.54 8.92
C PHE A 224 12.00 6.12 10.08
N ILE A 225 12.50 5.28 10.99
CA ILE A 225 13.36 5.69 12.11
C ILE A 225 14.69 6.30 11.61
N GLN A 226 15.31 5.69 10.59
CA GLN A 226 16.55 6.19 10.00
C GLN A 226 16.36 7.54 9.29
N GLU A 227 15.29 7.74 8.53
CA GLU A 227 15.00 9.04 7.93
C GLU A 227 14.67 10.09 9.00
N LEU A 228 13.89 9.75 10.03
CA LEU A 228 13.55 10.66 11.12
C LEU A 228 14.80 11.13 11.88
N TYR A 229 15.76 10.22 12.13
CA TYR A 229 17.09 10.56 12.63
C TYR A 229 17.87 11.45 11.64
N GLY A 230 17.83 11.14 10.34
CA GLY A 230 18.46 11.93 9.28
C GLY A 230 17.96 13.39 9.22
N LEU A 231 16.67 13.60 9.53
CA LEU A 231 16.03 14.93 9.63
C LEU A 231 16.34 15.68 10.93
N GLY A 232 17.12 15.10 11.85
CA GLY A 232 17.57 15.76 13.07
C GLY A 232 16.92 15.29 14.36
N ALA A 233 16.06 14.27 14.35
CA ALA A 233 15.51 13.72 15.59
C ALA A 233 16.61 13.04 16.42
N ARG A 234 16.66 13.32 17.73
CA ARG A 234 17.69 12.76 18.64
C ARG A 234 17.13 11.96 19.81
N ARG A 235 15.88 12.17 20.25
CA ARG A 235 15.26 11.40 21.34
C ARG A 235 13.99 10.73 20.81
N ILE A 236 14.09 9.47 20.40
CA ILE A 236 13.03 8.76 19.68
C ILE A 236 12.50 7.61 20.53
N SER A 237 11.23 7.68 20.89
CA SER A 237 10.48 6.64 21.59
C SER A 237 9.65 5.85 20.58
N VAL A 238 10.05 4.61 20.31
CA VAL A 238 9.38 3.71 19.38
C VAL A 238 8.51 2.75 20.19
N PHE A 239 7.20 2.84 20.01
CA PHE A 239 6.23 2.07 20.79
C PHE A 239 5.93 0.73 20.13
N SER A 240 5.67 -0.27 20.97
CA SER A 240 5.12 -1.56 20.55
C SER A 240 3.68 -1.41 20.04
N VAL A 241 3.21 -2.36 19.24
CA VAL A 241 1.75 -2.52 19.03
C VAL A 241 1.08 -3.02 20.31
N LEU A 242 -0.22 -2.77 20.43
CA LEU A 242 -1.10 -3.32 21.47
C LEU A 242 -1.38 -4.82 21.23
N PRO A 243 -1.97 -5.55 22.20
CA PRO A 243 -2.57 -6.87 21.96
C PRO A 243 -3.81 -6.76 21.07
N VAL A 244 -3.60 -6.57 19.76
CA VAL A 244 -4.67 -6.33 18.78
C VAL A 244 -5.67 -7.48 18.66
N GLY A 245 -5.26 -8.70 19.00
CA GLY A 245 -6.16 -9.85 19.12
C GLY A 245 -7.20 -9.71 20.24
N CYS A 246 -6.95 -8.86 21.24
CA CYS A 246 -7.87 -8.62 22.36
C CYS A 246 -8.82 -7.41 22.18
N LEU A 247 -8.77 -6.69 21.06
CA LEU A 247 -9.68 -5.57 20.80
C LEU A 247 -11.14 -6.06 20.65
N PRO A 248 -12.16 -5.27 21.04
CA PRO A 248 -13.56 -5.69 20.91
C PRO A 248 -13.99 -6.09 19.50
N SER A 249 -13.51 -5.43 18.46
CA SER A 249 -13.73 -5.77 17.05
C SER A 249 -13.14 -7.14 16.70
N THR A 250 -11.83 -7.31 16.91
CA THR A 250 -11.10 -8.57 16.67
C THR A 250 -11.67 -9.76 17.47
N ARG A 251 -12.11 -9.51 18.71
CA ARG A 251 -12.85 -10.49 19.52
C ARG A 251 -14.20 -10.88 18.89
N THR A 252 -14.87 -9.98 18.19
CA THR A 252 -16.14 -10.25 17.51
C THR A 252 -15.95 -11.01 16.20
N THR A 253 -14.88 -10.73 15.44
CA THR A 253 -14.59 -11.40 14.16
C THR A 253 -13.87 -12.73 14.35
N GLU A 254 -12.67 -12.71 14.93
CA GLU A 254 -11.76 -13.87 15.02
C GLU A 254 -11.82 -14.58 16.39
N GLY A 255 -12.37 -13.93 17.42
CA GLY A 255 -12.50 -14.48 18.79
C GLY A 255 -13.52 -15.63 18.97
N GLY A 256 -14.23 -16.00 17.89
CA GLY A 256 -15.26 -17.03 17.86
C GLY A 256 -16.50 -16.73 18.71
N ILE A 257 -17.38 -17.73 18.87
CA ILE A 257 -18.65 -17.59 19.62
C ILE A 257 -18.44 -17.09 21.07
N SER A 258 -17.30 -17.41 21.68
CA SER A 258 -16.93 -16.97 23.03
C SER A 258 -16.26 -15.58 23.10
N ARG A 259 -16.05 -14.89 21.96
CA ARG A 259 -15.37 -13.59 21.84
C ARG A 259 -14.05 -13.47 22.63
N LYS A 260 -13.25 -14.54 22.62
CA LYS A 260 -11.92 -14.57 23.26
C LYS A 260 -10.95 -13.69 22.48
N CYS A 261 -9.81 -13.35 23.08
CA CYS A 261 -8.74 -12.75 22.28
C CYS A 261 -8.31 -13.71 21.16
N ALA A 262 -8.18 -13.20 19.94
CA ALA A 262 -7.66 -13.95 18.81
C ALA A 262 -6.17 -14.26 19.00
N ALA A 263 -5.78 -15.51 18.79
CA ALA A 263 -4.44 -16.00 19.12
C ALA A 263 -3.40 -15.70 18.02
N ALA A 264 -3.80 -15.72 16.74
CA ALA A 264 -2.91 -15.43 15.62
C ALA A 264 -2.49 -13.94 15.62
N ASP A 265 -3.46 -13.05 15.74
CA ASP A 265 -3.30 -11.59 15.84
C ASP A 265 -2.32 -11.19 16.95
N ASN A 266 -2.47 -11.82 18.12
CA ASN A 266 -1.59 -11.60 19.27
C ASN A 266 -0.20 -12.23 19.07
N HIS A 267 -0.09 -13.37 18.37
CA HIS A 267 1.20 -13.97 18.00
C HIS A 267 1.97 -13.07 17.04
N ALA A 268 1.34 -12.61 15.96
CA ALA A 268 1.93 -11.67 15.00
C ALA A 268 2.33 -10.35 15.68
N ALA A 269 1.50 -9.81 16.57
CA ALA A 269 1.82 -8.63 17.39
C ALA A 269 3.04 -8.86 18.30
N GLN A 270 3.13 -10.01 18.97
CA GLN A 270 4.28 -10.36 19.82
C GLN A 270 5.57 -10.56 19.01
N LEU A 271 5.48 -11.20 17.85
CA LEU A 271 6.61 -11.44 16.95
C LEU A 271 7.13 -10.12 16.35
N PHE A 272 6.23 -9.25 15.86
CA PHE A 272 6.57 -7.90 15.43
C PHE A 272 7.25 -7.10 16.53
N ASN A 273 6.66 -7.05 17.73
CA ASN A 273 7.22 -6.32 18.87
C ASN A 273 8.61 -6.84 19.29
N SER A 274 8.82 -8.15 19.25
CA SER A 274 10.13 -8.77 19.54
C SER A 274 11.19 -8.34 18.52
N LYS A 275 10.89 -8.48 17.22
CA LYS A 275 11.79 -8.09 16.12
C LYS A 275 12.05 -6.57 16.10
N LEU A 276 11.03 -5.76 16.39
CA LEU A 276 11.14 -4.29 16.45
C LEU A 276 12.02 -3.83 17.63
N SER A 277 11.89 -4.43 18.82
CA SER A 277 12.76 -4.10 19.96
C SER A 277 14.23 -4.31 19.59
N VAL A 278 14.59 -5.49 19.09
CA VAL A 278 15.97 -5.80 18.66
C VAL A 278 16.47 -4.81 17.61
N LYS A 279 15.62 -4.40 16.66
CA LYS A 279 16.01 -3.42 15.63
C LYS A 279 16.24 -2.02 16.20
N VAL A 280 15.45 -1.60 17.19
CA VAL A 280 15.60 -0.32 17.90
C VAL A 280 16.83 -0.33 18.81
N ASP A 281 17.10 -1.44 19.51
CA ASP A 281 18.27 -1.64 20.36
C ASP A 281 19.57 -1.60 19.55
N ASN A 282 19.59 -2.22 18.37
CA ASN A 282 20.72 -2.11 17.43
C ASN A 282 20.95 -0.65 17.01
N PHE A 283 19.89 0.07 16.60
CA PHE A 283 19.98 1.48 16.23
C PHE A 283 20.41 2.42 17.36
N ALA A 284 20.13 2.10 18.63
CA ALA A 284 20.67 2.83 19.77
C ALA A 284 22.21 2.76 19.87
N SER A 285 22.85 1.79 19.21
CA SER A 285 24.31 1.70 19.05
C SER A 285 24.82 2.23 17.69
N GLU A 286 24.04 2.09 16.61
CA GLU A 286 24.43 2.48 15.24
C GLU A 286 24.27 3.98 14.96
N LEU A 287 23.36 4.69 15.65
CA LEU A 287 22.99 6.08 15.35
C LEU A 287 23.63 7.07 16.35
N PRO A 288 24.80 7.67 16.05
CA PRO A 288 25.55 8.48 17.01
C PRO A 288 24.82 9.74 17.45
N ASN A 289 25.04 10.15 18.70
CA ASN A 289 24.40 11.28 19.37
C ASN A 289 22.87 11.21 19.47
N SER A 290 22.29 10.02 19.30
CA SER A 290 20.86 9.78 19.49
C SER A 290 20.58 8.95 20.74
N LYS A 291 19.30 8.90 21.09
CA LYS A 291 18.76 8.13 22.19
C LYS A 291 17.44 7.51 21.73
N LEU A 292 17.53 6.30 21.21
CA LEU A 292 16.38 5.50 20.83
C LEU A 292 15.97 4.61 22.00
N VAL A 293 14.66 4.47 22.22
CA VAL A 293 14.09 3.62 23.28
C VAL A 293 12.88 2.90 22.71
N PHE A 294 12.88 1.57 22.78
CA PHE A 294 11.67 0.77 22.55
C PHE A 294 10.77 0.83 23.79
N ILE A 295 9.47 1.05 23.61
CA ILE A 295 8.49 1.17 24.70
C ILE A 295 7.41 0.10 24.55
N ASP A 296 7.44 -0.90 25.43
CA ASP A 296 6.45 -1.97 25.47
C ASP A 296 5.15 -1.48 26.13
N ILE A 297 4.12 -1.29 25.31
CA ILE A 297 2.74 -1.08 25.74
C ILE A 297 1.87 -2.34 25.61
N TYR A 298 2.38 -3.39 24.96
CA TYR A 298 1.70 -4.68 24.82
C TYR A 298 1.47 -5.33 26.18
N LYS A 299 2.54 -5.54 26.96
CA LYS A 299 2.44 -6.24 28.26
C LYS A 299 1.61 -5.44 29.28
N PRO A 300 1.81 -4.10 29.46
CA PRO A 300 1.00 -3.32 30.39
C PRO A 300 -0.49 -3.24 30.00
N PHE A 301 -0.82 -3.16 28.70
CA PHE A 301 -2.23 -3.13 28.28
C PHE A 301 -2.89 -4.51 28.42
N LEU A 302 -2.17 -5.60 28.15
CA LEU A 302 -2.66 -6.96 28.39
C LEU A 302 -2.89 -7.23 29.89
N GLU A 303 -2.02 -6.72 30.76
CA GLU A 303 -2.20 -6.72 32.23
C GLU A 303 -3.48 -5.96 32.65
N ILE A 304 -3.78 -4.80 32.04
CA ILE A 304 -5.04 -4.08 32.30
C ILE A 304 -6.26 -4.91 31.86
N ILE A 305 -6.19 -5.60 30.71
CA ILE A 305 -7.28 -6.46 30.23
C ILE A 305 -7.48 -7.67 31.16
N GLN A 306 -6.39 -8.34 31.57
CA GLN A 306 -6.45 -9.55 32.40
C GLN A 306 -6.83 -9.25 33.86
N ASN A 307 -6.42 -8.11 34.39
CA ASN A 307 -6.66 -7.71 35.78
C ASN A 307 -7.59 -6.49 35.91
N ALA A 308 -8.56 -6.33 35.01
CA ALA A 308 -9.48 -5.18 34.88
C ALA A 308 -9.90 -4.50 36.20
N HIS A 309 -10.39 -5.27 37.17
CA HIS A 309 -10.89 -4.75 38.45
C HIS A 309 -9.80 -4.09 39.32
N LYS A 310 -8.54 -4.51 39.21
CA LYS A 310 -7.37 -3.87 39.86
C LYS A 310 -7.20 -2.41 39.46
N TYR A 311 -7.61 -2.09 38.23
CA TYR A 311 -7.59 -0.77 37.61
C TYR A 311 -8.98 -0.08 37.62
N GLY A 312 -9.95 -0.70 38.29
CA GLY A 312 -11.32 -0.20 38.41
C GLY A 312 -12.11 -0.20 37.10
N PHE A 313 -11.78 -1.10 36.15
CA PHE A 313 -12.64 -1.38 35.01
C PHE A 313 -13.59 -2.54 35.32
N GLU A 314 -14.77 -2.50 34.72
CA GLU A 314 -15.80 -3.55 34.81
C GLU A 314 -16.12 -4.12 33.41
N GLN A 315 -15.76 -3.41 32.33
CA GLN A 315 -15.89 -3.87 30.96
C GLN A 315 -14.57 -3.69 30.17
N VAL A 316 -14.08 -4.79 29.59
CA VAL A 316 -12.82 -4.86 28.81
C VAL A 316 -12.95 -5.69 27.52
N GLU A 317 -14.15 -6.17 27.18
CA GLU A 317 -14.41 -6.97 25.99
C GLU A 317 -15.34 -6.26 24.99
N LYS A 318 -15.78 -5.04 25.32
CA LYS A 318 -16.68 -4.19 24.54
C LYS A 318 -16.31 -2.71 24.67
N GLY A 319 -16.58 -1.96 23.61
CA GLY A 319 -16.64 -0.50 23.66
C GLY A 319 -17.81 0.01 24.50
N CYS A 320 -17.73 1.29 24.92
CA CYS A 320 -18.82 2.04 25.53
C CYS A 320 -19.88 2.48 24.50
N CYS A 321 -19.49 2.63 23.23
CA CYS A 321 -20.32 3.11 22.13
C CYS A 321 -21.03 1.99 21.36
N GLY A 322 -22.29 2.18 21.00
CA GLY A 322 -23.10 1.23 20.22
C GLY A 322 -23.39 -0.06 20.99
N THR A 323 -23.29 -1.21 20.31
CA THR A 323 -23.25 -2.53 20.98
C THR A 323 -21.87 -2.85 21.57
N GLY A 324 -20.86 -2.03 21.26
CA GLY A 324 -19.46 -2.17 21.65
C GLY A 324 -18.74 -3.35 20.98
N LEU A 325 -19.26 -3.86 19.86
CA LEU A 325 -18.80 -5.09 19.20
C LEU A 325 -18.00 -4.84 17.92
N ILE A 326 -18.41 -3.86 17.11
CA ILE A 326 -17.84 -3.53 15.78
C ILE A 326 -17.86 -2.02 15.48
N GLU A 327 -18.43 -1.21 16.37
CA GLU A 327 -18.66 0.20 16.18
C GLU A 327 -17.37 0.98 16.39
N PHE A 328 -16.85 1.64 15.35
CA PHE A 328 -15.74 2.59 15.41
C PHE A 328 -15.88 3.64 14.29
N ALA A 329 -15.24 4.80 14.45
CA ALA A 329 -15.38 5.96 13.58
C ALA A 329 -16.86 6.26 13.24
N VAL A 330 -17.25 6.25 11.96
CA VAL A 330 -18.63 6.53 11.52
C VAL A 330 -19.68 5.56 12.09
N LEU A 331 -19.28 4.34 12.47
CA LEU A 331 -20.16 3.34 13.11
C LEU A 331 -20.37 3.59 14.61
N CYS A 332 -19.65 4.55 15.21
CA CYS A 332 -19.89 5.07 16.57
C CYS A 332 -20.29 6.54 16.45
N ASN A 333 -21.58 6.83 16.33
CA ASN A 333 -22.09 8.19 16.06
C ASN A 333 -23.21 8.59 17.03
N LYS A 334 -23.66 9.84 16.92
CA LYS A 334 -24.63 10.48 17.83
C LYS A 334 -26.01 9.79 17.95
N PHE A 335 -26.33 8.81 17.09
CA PHE A 335 -27.56 8.04 17.16
C PHE A 335 -27.40 6.72 17.92
N ASP A 336 -26.15 6.29 18.15
CA ASP A 336 -25.84 5.07 18.88
C ASP A 336 -25.94 5.28 20.39
N PRO A 337 -26.38 4.27 21.16
CA PRO A 337 -26.35 4.34 22.62
C PRO A 337 -24.89 4.43 23.11
N ILE A 338 -24.69 5.17 24.19
CA ILE A 338 -23.43 5.17 24.96
C ILE A 338 -23.65 4.59 26.35
N CYS A 339 -22.62 3.95 26.90
CA CYS A 339 -22.63 3.44 28.26
C CYS A 339 -22.81 4.58 29.30
N SER A 340 -23.41 4.25 30.45
CA SER A 340 -23.75 5.23 31.48
C SER A 340 -22.56 5.73 32.31
N ASP A 341 -21.47 4.97 32.35
CA ASP A 341 -20.23 5.28 33.08
C ASP A 341 -19.05 4.68 32.31
N ASP A 342 -18.46 5.49 31.43
CA ASP A 342 -17.26 5.17 30.66
C ASP A 342 -16.00 5.05 31.52
N SER A 343 -16.02 5.56 32.76
CA SER A 343 -14.94 5.28 33.71
C SER A 343 -14.88 3.79 34.11
N LYS A 344 -15.89 2.98 33.77
CA LYS A 344 -15.86 1.51 33.94
C LYS A 344 -15.40 0.74 32.69
N TYR A 345 -15.25 1.42 31.54
CA TYR A 345 -14.92 0.80 30.27
C TYR A 345 -13.46 1.07 29.90
N LEU A 346 -12.72 0.02 29.54
CA LEU A 346 -11.37 0.16 28.99
C LEU A 346 -11.39 0.73 27.57
N PHE A 347 -12.37 0.30 26.76
CA PHE A 347 -12.53 0.70 25.37
C PHE A 347 -13.69 1.69 25.21
N TRP A 348 -13.45 2.75 24.44
CA TRP A 348 -14.45 3.75 24.10
C TRP A 348 -15.37 3.24 22.98
N ASP A 349 -14.76 2.83 21.88
CA ASP A 349 -15.41 2.19 20.73
C ASP A 349 -14.93 0.73 20.61
N SER A 350 -15.10 0.07 19.47
CA SER A 350 -14.70 -1.33 19.30
C SER A 350 -13.19 -1.57 19.11
N ALA A 351 -12.35 -0.54 19.12
CA ALA A 351 -10.90 -0.66 18.96
C ALA A 351 -10.10 0.23 19.93
N HIS A 352 -10.56 1.44 20.23
CA HIS A 352 -9.75 2.47 20.87
C HIS A 352 -10.04 2.59 22.38
N PRO A 353 -9.03 2.83 23.24
CA PRO A 353 -9.21 3.06 24.67
C PRO A 353 -10.07 4.30 25.03
N THR A 354 -10.69 4.28 26.20
CA THR A 354 -11.21 5.51 26.86
C THR A 354 -10.06 6.39 27.36
N GLU A 355 -10.32 7.67 27.66
CA GLU A 355 -9.34 8.53 28.34
C GLU A 355 -8.83 7.87 29.63
N LYS A 356 -9.70 7.22 30.41
CA LYS A 356 -9.25 6.45 31.59
C LYS A 356 -8.36 5.26 31.20
N GLY A 357 -8.66 4.56 30.11
CA GLY A 357 -7.80 3.51 29.54
C GLY A 357 -6.39 4.03 29.24
N TYR A 358 -6.29 5.17 28.53
CA TYR A 358 -5.03 5.86 28.26
C TYR A 358 -4.31 6.31 29.53
N GLN A 359 -5.00 7.02 30.43
CA GLN A 359 -4.42 7.46 31.72
C GLN A 359 -3.87 6.28 32.53
N THR A 360 -4.58 5.14 32.56
CA THR A 360 -4.13 3.93 33.24
C THR A 360 -2.88 3.34 32.60
N LEU A 361 -2.88 3.15 31.27
CA LEU A 361 -1.72 2.63 30.53
C LEU A 361 -0.48 3.51 30.72
N VAL A 362 -0.64 4.83 30.55
CA VAL A 362 0.43 5.82 30.78
C VAL A 362 0.94 5.74 32.22
N SER A 363 0.07 5.57 33.23
CA SER A 363 0.47 5.51 34.64
C SER A 363 1.37 4.30 34.97
N LEU A 364 1.24 3.19 34.23
CA LEU A 364 2.08 1.99 34.41
C LEU A 364 3.48 2.20 33.82
N ILE A 365 3.56 2.76 32.62
CA ILE A 365 4.82 2.85 31.87
C ILE A 365 5.64 4.09 32.22
N ILE A 366 5.02 5.19 32.66
CA ILE A 366 5.73 6.48 32.78
C ILE A 366 6.87 6.43 33.81
N ASP A 367 6.73 5.69 34.92
CA ASP A 367 7.81 5.56 35.92
C ASP A 367 8.97 4.65 35.44
N GLU A 368 8.76 3.82 34.43
CA GLU A 368 9.80 2.99 33.81
C GLU A 368 10.57 3.81 32.77
N TYR A 369 9.87 4.32 31.75
CA TYR A 369 10.52 4.98 30.61
C TYR A 369 10.94 6.42 30.88
N ALA A 370 10.40 7.11 31.91
CA ALA A 370 10.96 8.39 32.35
C ALA A 370 12.43 8.28 32.76
N ARG A 371 12.82 7.18 33.43
CA ARG A 371 14.22 6.91 33.77
C ARG A 371 15.05 6.60 32.53
N ALA A 372 14.50 5.82 31.58
CA ALA A 372 15.15 5.56 30.30
C ALA A 372 15.44 6.85 29.50
N VAL A 373 14.50 7.80 29.48
CA VAL A 373 14.57 9.03 28.66
C VAL A 373 15.33 10.19 29.36
N GLU A 374 15.91 9.98 30.54
CA GLU A 374 16.53 11.02 31.42
C GLU A 374 15.51 12.01 32.02
N LEU A 375 14.77 11.53 33.03
CA LEU A 375 13.96 12.34 33.95
C LEU A 375 14.25 11.88 35.40
N PRO A 376 14.54 12.78 36.38
CA PRO A 376 15.02 12.37 37.69
C PRO A 376 13.88 12.00 38.66
N PRO A 377 14.17 11.24 39.72
CA PRO A 377 13.30 11.20 40.90
C PRO A 377 13.27 12.58 41.56
N LYS A 378 12.08 12.96 42.07
CA LYS A 378 11.81 14.28 42.65
C LYS A 378 12.79 14.68 43.74
N ASN A 379 13.33 15.91 43.62
CA ASN A 379 13.74 16.83 44.71
C ASN A 379 14.80 17.83 44.20
N VAL A 380 14.40 19.10 43.97
CA VAL A 380 15.03 20.34 44.47
C VAL A 380 14.35 21.55 43.82
N ALA A 381 14.03 22.58 44.61
CA ALA A 381 13.35 23.78 44.13
C ALA A 381 14.26 25.02 44.15
N VAL A 382 14.33 25.74 43.03
CA VAL A 382 14.88 27.10 42.90
C VAL A 382 13.92 27.94 42.02
N ARG A 383 14.03 29.27 42.07
CA ARG A 383 12.98 30.23 41.68
C ARG A 383 13.53 31.37 40.81
N LEU A 384 12.61 32.13 40.19
CA LEU A 384 12.76 33.51 39.69
C LEU A 384 13.46 33.78 38.33
N SER A 385 12.63 33.90 37.29
CA SER A 385 12.42 35.11 36.47
C SER A 385 13.61 36.01 36.03
N SER A 386 13.73 36.22 34.72
CA SER A 386 13.53 37.55 34.08
C SER A 386 13.53 37.46 32.55
N LEU A 387 13.27 38.60 31.87
CA LEU A 387 13.27 38.88 30.41
C LEU A 387 11.90 38.92 29.69
N PHE A 388 11.13 39.96 30.00
CA PHE A 388 10.49 40.80 28.97
C PHE A 388 11.31 42.09 28.83
N GLY A 389 11.33 42.69 27.63
CA GLY A 389 12.01 43.94 27.30
C GLY A 389 11.69 44.34 25.86
N ASP A 390 11.23 45.57 25.66
CA ASP A 390 10.35 45.91 24.54
C ASP A 390 11.02 46.59 23.32
N SER A 391 10.18 46.82 22.30
CA SER A 391 10.44 47.38 20.97
C SER A 391 10.76 48.88 20.91
N ILE A 392 11.41 49.29 19.80
CA ILE A 392 11.32 50.57 19.05
C ILE A 392 11.79 50.20 17.61
N VAL A 393 11.16 50.49 16.46
CA VAL A 393 10.09 51.40 15.98
C VAL A 393 10.53 52.83 15.60
N ASP A 394 10.84 53.02 14.31
CA ASP A 394 10.55 54.26 13.55
C ASP A 394 10.44 53.89 12.04
N THR A 395 9.26 53.94 11.41
CA THR A 395 8.67 55.00 10.54
C THR A 395 9.53 55.54 9.37
N GLY A 396 8.96 55.90 8.21
CA GLY A 396 7.55 55.85 7.79
C GLY A 396 7.28 56.33 6.35
N ASN A 397 5.98 56.46 6.02
CA ASN A 397 5.34 57.08 4.82
C ASN A 397 5.97 56.80 3.42
N ASN A 398 5.36 56.08 2.47
CA ASN A 398 3.94 55.84 2.09
C ASN A 398 3.21 57.01 1.39
N ASN A 399 2.35 56.66 0.42
CA ASN A 399 1.45 57.50 -0.40
C ASN A 399 2.11 58.34 -1.53
N TYR A 400 1.49 58.59 -2.70
CA TYR A 400 0.06 58.47 -3.06
C TYR A 400 -0.24 58.15 -4.56
N ILE A 401 -0.97 57.05 -4.80
CA ILE A 401 -2.02 56.80 -5.83
C ILE A 401 -1.90 57.39 -7.27
N ARG A 402 -1.75 56.48 -8.26
CA ARG A 402 -2.70 56.22 -9.40
C ARG A 402 -2.29 54.89 -10.08
N ARG A 403 -3.17 53.90 -10.26
CA ARG A 403 -4.20 53.69 -11.32
C ARG A 403 -3.58 53.72 -12.75
N HIS A 404 -3.84 52.79 -13.67
CA HIS A 404 -4.89 51.74 -13.70
C HIS A 404 -4.64 50.65 -14.78
N TRP A 405 -5.23 49.46 -14.57
CA TRP A 405 -5.74 48.49 -15.58
C TRP A 405 -4.81 47.55 -16.37
N GLN A 406 -5.46 46.62 -17.09
CA GLN A 406 -4.99 45.28 -17.46
C GLN A 406 -5.10 45.02 -18.98
N SER A 407 -4.35 44.02 -19.45
CA SER A 407 -4.67 42.99 -20.47
C SER A 407 -5.70 43.28 -21.60
N VAL A 408 -5.35 42.90 -22.84
CA VAL A 408 -6.08 41.87 -23.62
C VAL A 408 -5.26 41.39 -24.84
N THR A 409 -5.57 40.21 -25.38
CA THR A 409 -4.75 39.43 -26.30
C THR A 409 -5.27 39.30 -27.75
N SER A 410 -4.36 39.47 -28.70
CA SER A 410 -4.25 38.70 -29.97
C SER A 410 -5.16 38.99 -31.19
N HIS A 411 -4.66 38.51 -32.35
CA HIS A 411 -5.33 38.23 -33.63
C HIS A 411 -5.94 39.37 -34.48
N LEU A 412 -5.29 39.67 -35.62
CA LEU A 412 -5.69 39.10 -36.92
C LEU A 412 -4.72 39.40 -38.09
N ARG A 413 -4.23 38.30 -38.67
CA ARG A 413 -3.94 38.00 -40.09
C ARG A 413 -4.40 39.00 -41.17
N GLN A 414 -3.56 39.21 -42.19
CA GLN A 414 -3.74 38.89 -43.63
C GLN A 414 -2.57 39.50 -44.47
N ARG A 415 -2.17 39.05 -45.68
CA ARG A 415 -2.29 37.78 -46.44
C ARG A 415 -1.59 37.96 -47.80
N PHE A 416 -0.92 36.95 -48.36
CA PHE A 416 -0.85 36.77 -49.83
C PHE A 416 -0.65 35.29 -50.21
N HIS A 417 -1.12 34.92 -51.41
CA HIS A 417 -1.07 33.59 -52.07
C HIS A 417 -0.23 33.73 -53.38
N ARG A 418 0.07 32.72 -54.23
CA ARG A 418 -0.20 31.26 -54.33
C ARG A 418 0.80 30.62 -55.33
N TRP A 419 0.99 29.29 -55.24
CA TRP A 419 1.33 28.35 -56.36
C TRP A 419 2.60 28.64 -57.21
N ASP A 420 3.17 27.69 -57.97
CA ASP A 420 2.57 26.55 -58.67
C ASP A 420 3.45 25.26 -58.63
N SER A 421 3.00 24.18 -59.26
CA SER A 421 3.68 22.86 -59.27
C SER A 421 3.69 22.18 -60.64
N ASN A 422 4.75 21.38 -60.89
CA ASN A 422 4.84 20.17 -61.73
C ASN A 422 6.17 20.08 -62.51
N TRP A 423 6.94 19.00 -62.29
CA TRP A 423 7.60 18.28 -63.38
C TRP A 423 7.73 16.79 -63.05
N LYS A 424 7.85 15.93 -64.07
CA LYS A 424 7.59 14.48 -63.93
C LYS A 424 8.33 13.66 -65.00
N MET A 425 8.58 12.38 -64.68
CA MET A 425 9.01 11.27 -65.56
C MET A 425 10.46 11.24 -66.06
N GLN A 426 11.15 10.13 -65.75
CA GLN A 426 11.70 9.11 -66.68
C GLN A 426 12.64 8.16 -65.87
N ASN A 427 12.80 6.86 -66.13
CA ASN A 427 12.40 5.98 -67.25
C ASN A 427 11.85 4.61 -66.76
N GLU A 428 11.36 3.78 -67.69
CA GLU A 428 10.76 2.46 -67.43
C GLU A 428 11.59 1.26 -67.93
N ALA A 429 11.09 0.05 -67.59
CA ALA A 429 11.02 -1.17 -68.41
C ALA A 429 12.17 -2.21 -68.36
N LYS A 430 11.80 -3.43 -67.91
CA LYS A 430 11.31 -4.51 -68.81
C LYS A 430 10.65 -5.67 -68.04
N LYS A 431 9.88 -6.50 -68.76
CA LYS A 431 9.36 -7.81 -68.33
C LYS A 431 10.16 -8.92 -69.01
N ASP A 432 10.17 -10.13 -68.43
CA ASP A 432 9.55 -11.29 -69.11
C ASP A 432 9.30 -12.48 -68.16
N SER A 433 8.54 -13.47 -68.64
CA SER A 433 7.93 -14.56 -67.86
C SER A 433 8.74 -15.84 -67.77
N HIS A 434 8.49 -16.69 -66.75
CA HIS A 434 8.44 -18.16 -66.87
C HIS A 434 7.55 -18.83 -65.78
N THR A 435 6.87 -19.92 -66.15
CA THR A 435 6.04 -20.90 -65.40
C THR A 435 5.92 -20.82 -63.85
N PRO A 436 4.70 -20.61 -63.29
CA PRO A 436 4.45 -20.60 -61.84
C PRO A 436 3.55 -21.76 -61.33
N LYS A 437 4.12 -22.89 -60.87
CA LYS A 437 3.42 -23.84 -59.96
C LYS A 437 4.29 -24.44 -58.85
N THR A 438 5.46 -24.99 -59.14
CA THR A 438 6.44 -25.42 -58.11
C THR A 438 7.05 -24.21 -57.40
N ILE A 439 7.56 -23.25 -58.19
CA ILE A 439 8.06 -21.96 -57.69
C ILE A 439 7.01 -21.24 -56.84
N ALA A 440 5.71 -21.42 -57.08
CA ALA A 440 4.65 -20.82 -56.27
C ALA A 440 4.59 -21.42 -54.84
N GLN A 441 4.92 -22.70 -54.66
CA GLN A 441 5.01 -23.33 -53.33
C GLN A 441 6.37 -23.06 -52.68
N GLU A 442 7.46 -23.12 -53.44
CA GLU A 442 8.80 -22.81 -52.92
C GLU A 442 8.95 -21.32 -52.56
N THR A 443 8.31 -20.42 -53.30
CA THR A 443 8.22 -18.97 -52.96
C THR A 443 7.12 -18.69 -51.94
N LEU A 444 6.20 -19.62 -51.67
CA LEU A 444 5.32 -19.53 -50.50
C LEU A 444 6.07 -19.96 -49.22
N GLU A 445 6.86 -21.03 -49.25
CA GLU A 445 7.68 -21.46 -48.11
C GLU A 445 8.87 -20.54 -47.87
N MET A 446 9.66 -20.23 -48.90
CA MET A 446 10.70 -19.20 -48.80
C MET A 446 10.09 -17.81 -48.56
N GLY A 447 8.86 -17.54 -49.02
CA GLY A 447 8.12 -16.32 -48.69
C GLY A 447 7.45 -16.31 -47.31
N LYS A 448 7.30 -17.45 -46.63
CA LYS A 448 7.02 -17.53 -45.19
C LYS A 448 8.31 -17.31 -44.41
N LYS A 449 9.39 -17.98 -44.81
CA LYS A 449 10.72 -17.90 -44.19
C LYS A 449 11.38 -16.52 -44.32
N LEU A 450 11.12 -15.82 -45.42
CA LEU A 450 11.47 -14.40 -45.59
C LEU A 450 10.51 -13.48 -44.86
N ARG A 451 9.22 -13.81 -44.71
CA ARG A 451 8.31 -13.02 -43.86
C ARG A 451 8.66 -13.15 -42.37
N SER A 452 9.08 -14.31 -41.88
CA SER A 452 9.63 -14.44 -40.51
C SER A 452 10.98 -13.72 -40.32
N LEU A 453 11.69 -13.39 -41.40
CA LEU A 453 12.92 -12.56 -41.38
C LEU A 453 12.67 -11.07 -41.65
N ALA A 454 11.42 -10.69 -41.99
CA ALA A 454 11.04 -9.33 -42.39
C ALA A 454 9.78 -8.84 -41.64
N ARG A 455 9.53 -9.37 -40.44
CA ARG A 455 8.43 -8.98 -39.56
C ARG A 455 8.88 -8.27 -38.29
N ALA A 456 10.07 -8.63 -37.78
CA ALA A 456 10.68 -7.99 -36.62
C ALA A 456 10.71 -6.47 -36.79
N VAL A 457 10.28 -5.76 -35.75
CA VAL A 457 10.03 -4.32 -35.83
C VAL A 457 11.34 -3.55 -35.82
N GLU A 458 11.46 -2.54 -36.70
CA GLU A 458 12.63 -1.67 -36.76
C GLU A 458 12.75 -0.83 -35.49
N LEU A 459 13.61 -1.26 -34.56
CA LEU A 459 13.97 -0.48 -33.38
C LEU A 459 14.72 0.80 -33.77
N PRO A 460 14.60 1.91 -33.00
CA PRO A 460 15.28 3.15 -33.31
C PRO A 460 16.82 2.99 -33.41
N PRO A 461 17.51 3.78 -34.26
CA PRO A 461 18.95 3.62 -34.49
C PRO A 461 19.78 3.63 -33.20
N ASN A 462 20.64 2.61 -33.05
CA ASN A 462 21.47 2.33 -31.87
C ASN A 462 20.72 1.82 -30.61
N VAL A 463 19.42 1.53 -30.69
CA VAL A 463 18.71 0.78 -29.64
C VAL A 463 18.99 -0.71 -29.81
N ALA A 464 19.45 -1.34 -28.72
CA ALA A 464 19.54 -2.79 -28.60
C ALA A 464 18.73 -3.27 -27.39
N VAL A 465 18.15 -4.46 -27.51
CA VAL A 465 17.46 -5.17 -26.43
C VAL A 465 18.17 -6.52 -26.23
N PRO A 466 19.02 -6.67 -25.21
CA PRO A 466 19.83 -7.88 -25.05
C PRO A 466 19.01 -9.06 -24.50
N ALA A 467 17.96 -8.81 -23.73
CA ALA A 467 17.10 -9.83 -23.15
C ALA A 467 15.65 -9.35 -22.93
N ILE A 468 14.77 -10.32 -22.70
CA ILE A 468 13.37 -10.12 -22.28
C ILE A 468 13.07 -10.94 -21.03
N PHE A 469 12.41 -10.34 -20.04
CA PHE A 469 12.01 -10.99 -18.79
C PHE A 469 10.50 -10.91 -18.63
N ALA A 470 9.85 -12.04 -18.35
CA ALA A 470 8.40 -12.12 -18.22
C ALA A 470 7.97 -12.58 -16.82
N PHE A 471 6.99 -11.89 -16.26
CA PHE A 471 6.41 -12.10 -14.94
C PHE A 471 4.89 -12.09 -15.08
N GLY A 472 4.20 -13.00 -14.39
CA GLY A 472 2.77 -13.13 -14.65
C GLY A 472 2.13 -14.49 -14.43
N ASP A 473 1.05 -14.70 -15.17
CA ASP A 473 0.21 -15.89 -15.19
C ASP A 473 0.38 -16.77 -16.45
N SER A 474 -0.59 -17.67 -16.70
CA SER A 474 -0.57 -18.67 -17.79
C SER A 474 -0.56 -18.07 -19.20
N ILE A 475 -0.96 -16.81 -19.38
CA ILE A 475 -0.93 -16.14 -20.70
C ILE A 475 0.52 -15.81 -21.14
N VAL A 476 1.46 -15.81 -20.19
CA VAL A 476 2.89 -15.54 -20.40
C VAL A 476 3.84 -16.64 -19.89
N ASP A 477 3.37 -17.61 -19.08
CA ASP A 477 4.17 -18.76 -18.61
C ASP A 477 4.61 -19.69 -19.76
N THR A 478 5.91 -19.99 -19.78
CA THR A 478 6.57 -20.85 -20.77
C THR A 478 6.83 -22.27 -20.26
N GLY A 479 6.56 -22.56 -18.98
CA GLY A 479 6.68 -23.89 -18.39
C GLY A 479 7.12 -23.97 -16.91
N ASN A 480 7.14 -22.88 -16.13
CA ASN A 480 7.64 -22.94 -14.75
C ASN A 480 6.82 -23.88 -13.85
N ASN A 481 5.52 -23.99 -14.11
CA ASN A 481 4.63 -24.89 -13.36
C ASN A 481 5.01 -26.38 -13.49
N ASN A 482 5.84 -26.77 -14.46
CA ASN A 482 6.35 -28.13 -14.59
C ASN A 482 7.14 -28.56 -13.34
N TYR A 483 7.90 -27.64 -12.75
CA TYR A 483 8.92 -27.92 -11.73
C TYR A 483 8.41 -27.76 -10.28
N ILE A 484 7.16 -27.32 -10.10
CA ILE A 484 6.48 -27.19 -8.80
C ILE A 484 5.38 -28.26 -8.61
N LYS A 485 4.76 -28.33 -7.43
CA LYS A 485 3.69 -29.31 -7.11
C LYS A 485 2.28 -28.72 -7.28
N THR A 486 1.91 -28.38 -8.51
CA THR A 486 0.57 -27.88 -8.89
C THR A 486 -0.19 -28.86 -9.81
N LEU A 487 -1.52 -28.71 -9.90
CA LEU A 487 -2.37 -29.30 -10.94
C LEU A 487 -2.47 -28.41 -12.19
N ALA A 488 -2.17 -27.12 -12.08
CA ALA A 488 -2.12 -26.17 -13.19
C ALA A 488 -0.86 -26.42 -14.05
N LYS A 489 -0.86 -27.50 -14.83
CA LYS A 489 0.23 -27.86 -15.75
C LYS A 489 -0.32 -28.18 -17.14
N CYS A 490 0.49 -27.87 -18.15
CA CYS A 490 0.22 -28.11 -19.56
C CYS A 490 1.40 -28.84 -20.25
N ASN A 491 2.08 -29.73 -19.51
CA ASN A 491 3.24 -30.51 -19.99
C ASN A 491 2.87 -31.92 -20.48
N PHE A 492 1.66 -32.05 -21.03
CA PHE A 492 1.12 -33.26 -21.63
C PHE A 492 0.27 -32.90 -22.86
N PRO A 493 0.11 -33.80 -23.85
CA PRO A 493 -0.79 -33.56 -24.97
C PRO A 493 -2.24 -33.35 -24.49
N PRO A 494 -3.04 -32.50 -25.18
CA PRO A 494 -2.78 -31.96 -26.51
C PRO A 494 -2.01 -30.62 -26.55
N TYR A 495 -1.66 -30.02 -25.41
CA TYR A 495 -0.86 -28.78 -25.38
C TYR A 495 0.45 -28.93 -26.15
N GLY A 496 0.99 -27.82 -26.66
CA GLY A 496 2.24 -27.80 -27.42
C GLY A 496 2.26 -28.63 -28.71
N LYS A 497 1.11 -29.09 -29.25
CA LYS A 497 1.04 -29.85 -30.50
C LYS A 497 1.68 -29.15 -31.71
N ASP A 498 1.66 -27.82 -31.73
CA ASP A 498 2.27 -26.98 -32.79
C ASP A 498 3.56 -26.31 -32.33
N PHE A 499 3.91 -26.44 -31.05
CA PHE A 499 5.23 -26.07 -30.56
C PHE A 499 6.31 -26.92 -31.25
N ILE A 500 7.57 -26.48 -31.20
CA ILE A 500 8.69 -27.11 -31.90
C ILE A 500 8.78 -28.60 -31.51
N GLY A 501 8.58 -29.48 -32.49
CA GLY A 501 8.59 -30.94 -32.31
C GLY A 501 7.31 -31.55 -31.73
N GLY A 502 6.22 -30.78 -31.56
CA GLY A 502 5.00 -31.23 -30.90
C GLY A 502 5.14 -31.44 -29.39
N ILE A 503 6.09 -30.73 -28.75
CA ILE A 503 6.50 -30.96 -27.37
C ILE A 503 5.68 -30.08 -26.42
N PRO A 504 4.91 -30.65 -25.47
CA PRO A 504 4.18 -29.89 -24.46
C PRO A 504 5.15 -29.33 -23.39
N THR A 505 5.59 -28.08 -23.54
CA THR A 505 6.56 -27.47 -22.60
C THR A 505 5.96 -26.96 -21.29
N GLY A 506 4.65 -27.10 -21.06
CA GLY A 506 3.96 -26.42 -19.95
C GLY A 506 3.34 -25.07 -20.31
N ARG A 507 3.54 -24.58 -21.54
CA ARG A 507 2.77 -23.45 -22.12
C ARG A 507 1.28 -23.80 -22.15
N PHE A 508 0.43 -22.85 -21.76
CA PHE A 508 -1.03 -23.02 -21.72
C PHE A 508 -1.67 -22.78 -23.10
N SER A 509 -1.16 -23.42 -24.14
CA SER A 509 -1.64 -23.26 -25.52
C SER A 509 -1.30 -24.49 -26.39
N ASN A 510 -1.80 -24.53 -27.62
CA ASN A 510 -1.35 -25.47 -28.65
C ASN A 510 0.10 -25.25 -29.07
N GLY A 511 0.67 -24.07 -28.83
CA GLY A 511 2.03 -23.73 -29.23
C GLY A 511 2.63 -22.61 -28.40
N ARG A 512 3.22 -21.62 -29.07
CA ARG A 512 3.86 -20.43 -28.49
C ARG A 512 2.85 -19.47 -27.85
N VAL A 513 3.31 -18.77 -26.82
CA VAL A 513 2.52 -17.81 -26.02
C VAL A 513 2.96 -16.37 -26.27
N LEU A 514 2.29 -15.38 -25.66
CA LEU A 514 2.51 -13.94 -25.87
C LEU A 514 4.00 -13.55 -25.74
N THR A 515 4.67 -14.09 -24.72
CA THR A 515 6.09 -13.87 -24.42
C THR A 515 7.02 -14.26 -25.57
N ASP A 516 6.71 -15.35 -26.28
CA ASP A 516 7.53 -15.85 -27.38
C ASP A 516 7.46 -14.92 -28.60
N PHE A 517 6.27 -14.42 -28.91
CA PHE A 517 6.07 -13.49 -30.00
C PHE A 517 6.68 -12.12 -29.72
N LEU A 518 6.62 -11.62 -28.47
CA LEU A 518 7.37 -10.41 -28.10
C LEU A 518 8.89 -10.61 -28.24
N ALA A 519 9.41 -11.80 -27.91
CA ALA A 519 10.83 -12.11 -28.08
C ALA A 519 11.26 -12.25 -29.56
N GLU A 520 10.38 -12.78 -30.41
CA GLU A 520 10.60 -12.94 -31.85
C GLU A 520 10.55 -11.59 -32.58
N GLU A 521 9.50 -10.77 -32.36
CA GLU A 521 9.34 -9.47 -33.02
C GLU A 521 10.39 -8.43 -32.57
N LEU A 522 10.95 -8.56 -31.35
CA LEU A 522 12.09 -7.77 -30.86
C LEU A 522 13.47 -8.32 -31.29
N SER A 523 13.52 -9.37 -32.13
CA SER A 523 14.76 -10.05 -32.58
C SER A 523 15.66 -10.62 -31.47
N ILE A 524 15.09 -10.98 -30.31
CA ILE A 524 15.85 -11.50 -29.15
C ILE A 524 16.04 -13.01 -29.26
N LYS A 525 14.93 -13.77 -29.43
CA LYS A 525 14.90 -15.23 -29.57
C LYS A 525 13.53 -15.71 -30.06
N GLN A 526 13.47 -16.90 -30.67
CA GLN A 526 12.23 -17.47 -31.23
C GLN A 526 11.19 -17.89 -30.17
N TYR A 527 11.65 -18.24 -28.97
CA TYR A 527 10.82 -18.62 -27.82
C TYR A 527 11.60 -18.37 -26.53
N VAL A 528 10.90 -18.07 -25.43
CA VAL A 528 11.51 -17.82 -24.11
C VAL A 528 11.49 -19.10 -23.25
N PRO A 529 12.59 -19.48 -22.59
CA PRO A 529 12.60 -20.63 -21.70
C PRO A 529 12.13 -20.26 -20.28
N ALA A 530 11.61 -21.27 -19.56
CA ALA A 530 11.17 -21.13 -18.18
C ALA A 530 12.38 -21.09 -17.23
N TYR A 531 12.39 -20.17 -16.27
CA TYR A 531 13.51 -19.99 -15.33
C TYR A 531 13.81 -21.24 -14.48
N LEU A 532 12.80 -22.05 -14.18
CA LEU A 532 12.95 -23.28 -13.39
C LEU A 532 13.38 -24.51 -14.21
N ASP A 533 13.65 -24.38 -15.51
CA ASP A 533 14.15 -25.50 -16.31
C ASP A 533 15.61 -25.83 -15.96
N PRO A 534 15.93 -27.04 -15.43
CA PRO A 534 17.30 -27.41 -15.08
C PRO A 534 18.23 -27.55 -16.30
N ASN A 535 17.71 -27.44 -17.53
CA ASN A 535 18.47 -27.51 -18.78
C ASN A 535 18.90 -26.13 -19.32
N LEU A 536 18.59 -25.02 -18.64
CA LEU A 536 18.94 -23.66 -19.06
C LEU A 536 20.43 -23.49 -19.36
N GLY A 537 20.75 -23.05 -20.58
CA GLY A 537 22.11 -22.67 -20.96
C GLY A 537 22.47 -21.25 -20.50
N SER A 538 23.77 -20.96 -20.42
CA SER A 538 24.24 -19.60 -20.11
C SER A 538 23.75 -18.56 -21.12
N GLN A 539 23.56 -18.94 -22.39
CA GLN A 539 23.01 -18.06 -23.42
C GLN A 539 21.52 -17.78 -23.23
N ASP A 540 20.75 -18.74 -22.72
CA ASP A 540 19.34 -18.53 -22.39
C ASP A 540 19.18 -17.46 -21.32
N LEU A 541 19.97 -17.56 -20.25
CA LEU A 541 20.04 -16.56 -19.19
C LEU A 541 20.41 -15.18 -19.76
N LEU A 542 21.50 -15.08 -20.52
CA LEU A 542 21.99 -13.80 -21.07
C LEU A 542 21.03 -13.13 -22.07
N THR A 543 20.09 -13.89 -22.64
CA THR A 543 19.07 -13.38 -23.59
C THR A 543 17.65 -13.40 -23.01
N GLY A 544 17.48 -13.73 -21.73
CA GLY A 544 16.22 -13.57 -21.01
C GLY A 544 15.38 -14.83 -20.84
N VAL A 545 14.62 -14.86 -19.74
CA VAL A 545 13.88 -16.01 -19.23
C VAL A 545 12.52 -15.58 -18.69
N CYS A 546 11.59 -16.51 -18.63
CA CYS A 546 10.27 -16.30 -18.05
C CYS A 546 10.21 -16.80 -16.61
N PHE A 547 9.72 -15.97 -15.69
CA PHE A 547 9.44 -16.29 -14.28
C PHE A 547 7.93 -16.46 -14.01
N ALA A 548 7.07 -16.13 -14.97
CA ALA A 548 5.61 -16.29 -14.88
C ALA A 548 5.19 -17.75 -14.59
N SER A 549 3.98 -17.92 -14.06
CA SER A 549 3.49 -19.20 -13.53
C SER A 549 2.00 -19.32 -13.76
N GLY A 550 1.56 -20.38 -14.44
CA GLY A 550 0.16 -20.63 -14.74
C GLY A 550 -0.75 -20.56 -13.51
N SER A 551 -1.97 -20.02 -13.69
CA SER A 551 -2.94 -19.71 -12.62
C SER A 551 -2.48 -18.74 -11.53
N SER A 552 -1.30 -18.10 -11.68
CA SER A 552 -0.83 -17.08 -10.72
C SER A 552 -1.65 -15.79 -10.80
N GLY A 553 -1.52 -14.95 -9.77
CA GLY A 553 -2.26 -13.71 -9.61
C GLY A 553 -1.53 -12.69 -8.75
N TYR A 554 -2.11 -11.50 -8.67
CA TYR A 554 -1.67 -10.48 -7.73
C TYR A 554 -2.11 -10.81 -6.30
N ASP A 555 -3.25 -11.47 -6.09
CA ASP A 555 -3.67 -11.99 -4.78
C ASP A 555 -2.92 -13.29 -4.42
N PRO A 556 -2.21 -13.36 -3.27
CA PRO A 556 -1.63 -14.60 -2.76
C PRO A 556 -2.65 -15.74 -2.55
N ILE A 557 -3.93 -15.44 -2.37
CA ILE A 557 -5.00 -16.44 -2.21
C ILE A 557 -5.17 -17.24 -3.51
N THR A 558 -5.32 -16.55 -4.65
CA THR A 558 -5.39 -17.15 -6.00
C THR A 558 -4.24 -18.13 -6.21
N CYS A 559 -3.02 -17.68 -5.89
CA CYS A 559 -1.80 -18.45 -6.06
C CYS A 559 -1.75 -19.69 -5.14
N LYS A 560 -2.28 -19.59 -3.91
CA LYS A 560 -2.25 -20.69 -2.94
C LYS A 560 -3.28 -21.78 -3.24
N THR A 561 -4.46 -21.44 -3.75
CA THR A 561 -5.50 -22.43 -4.11
C THR A 561 -4.95 -23.45 -5.12
N GLU A 562 -4.25 -22.97 -6.14
CA GLU A 562 -3.63 -23.82 -7.18
C GLU A 562 -2.22 -24.32 -6.82
N ASN A 563 -1.65 -23.85 -5.70
CA ASN A 563 -0.26 -24.10 -5.27
C ASN A 563 0.79 -23.74 -6.36
N VAL A 564 0.64 -22.54 -6.93
CA VAL A 564 1.46 -21.98 -8.03
C VAL A 564 2.37 -20.86 -7.53
N ILE A 565 3.33 -20.40 -8.36
CA ILE A 565 4.35 -19.42 -7.93
C ILE A 565 3.71 -18.03 -7.87
N PRO A 566 3.51 -17.43 -6.68
CA PRO A 566 2.95 -16.09 -6.57
C PRO A 566 3.93 -15.07 -7.14
N ILE A 567 3.40 -13.98 -7.73
CA ILE A 567 4.21 -12.95 -8.40
C ILE A 567 5.43 -12.49 -7.57
N PHE A 568 5.33 -12.40 -6.23
CA PHE A 568 6.49 -12.03 -5.38
C PHE A 568 7.64 -13.06 -5.44
N GLN A 569 7.35 -14.36 -5.46
CA GLN A 569 8.37 -15.42 -5.55
C GLN A 569 9.05 -15.42 -6.93
N GLN A 570 8.35 -14.96 -7.97
CA GLN A 570 8.93 -14.72 -9.30
C GLN A 570 10.00 -13.61 -9.27
N LEU A 571 9.92 -12.66 -8.32
CA LEU A 571 10.93 -11.62 -8.13
C LEU A 571 12.16 -12.12 -7.36
N GLU A 572 11.97 -13.00 -6.38
CA GLU A 572 13.09 -13.64 -5.69
C GLU A 572 13.87 -14.57 -6.64
N TYR A 573 13.17 -15.25 -7.56
CA TYR A 573 13.80 -15.95 -8.69
C TYR A 573 14.54 -15.00 -9.64
N PHE A 574 14.05 -13.78 -9.86
CA PHE A 574 14.79 -12.77 -10.64
C PHE A 574 16.02 -12.24 -9.89
N LYS A 575 15.98 -12.07 -8.57
CA LYS A 575 17.15 -11.73 -7.74
C LYS A 575 18.21 -12.84 -7.78
N GLU A 576 17.79 -14.11 -7.71
CA GLU A 576 18.68 -15.27 -7.89
C GLU A 576 19.28 -15.31 -9.32
N TYR A 577 18.47 -15.00 -10.34
CA TYR A 577 18.92 -14.86 -11.73
C TYR A 577 20.01 -13.77 -11.90
N ILE A 578 19.86 -12.61 -11.24
CA ILE A 578 20.86 -11.52 -11.30
C ILE A 578 22.23 -12.02 -10.83
N GLU A 579 22.28 -12.72 -9.69
CA GLU A 579 23.54 -13.26 -9.16
C GLU A 579 24.10 -14.39 -10.05
N LYS A 580 23.26 -15.23 -10.67
CA LYS A 580 23.72 -16.20 -11.70
C LYS A 580 24.36 -15.50 -12.91
N VAL A 581 23.75 -14.44 -13.43
CA VAL A 581 24.31 -13.71 -14.59
C VAL A 581 25.56 -12.92 -14.22
N LYS A 582 25.59 -12.32 -13.04
CA LYS A 582 26.79 -11.65 -12.47
C LYS A 582 27.97 -12.59 -12.29
N GLN A 583 27.74 -13.86 -11.95
CA GLN A 583 28.79 -14.89 -11.95
C GLN A 583 29.25 -15.29 -13.38
N LEU A 584 28.38 -15.19 -14.38
CA LEU A 584 28.69 -15.53 -15.78
C LEU A 584 29.42 -14.41 -16.54
N VAL A 585 29.10 -13.13 -16.30
CA VAL A 585 29.60 -11.99 -17.11
C VAL A 585 30.08 -10.77 -16.32
N GLY A 586 29.99 -10.78 -14.98
CA GLY A 586 30.41 -9.67 -14.12
C GLY A 586 29.38 -8.54 -14.01
N GLU A 587 29.50 -7.74 -12.94
CA GLU A 587 28.53 -6.69 -12.55
C GLU A 587 28.22 -5.71 -13.69
N ASP A 588 29.24 -5.10 -14.31
CA ASP A 588 29.05 -4.10 -15.39
C ASP A 588 28.23 -4.63 -16.56
N ARG A 589 28.43 -5.91 -16.94
CA ARG A 589 27.69 -6.53 -18.03
C ARG A 589 26.29 -6.97 -17.60
N THR A 590 26.11 -7.41 -16.36
CA THR A 590 24.78 -7.63 -15.78
C THR A 590 23.97 -6.34 -15.79
N GLN A 591 24.51 -5.24 -15.25
CA GLN A 591 23.84 -3.93 -15.23
C GLN A 591 23.53 -3.42 -16.64
N PHE A 592 24.43 -3.61 -17.62
CA PHE A 592 24.14 -3.32 -19.03
C PHE A 592 22.93 -4.13 -19.55
N ILE A 593 22.85 -5.43 -19.24
CA ILE A 593 21.72 -6.28 -19.65
C ILE A 593 20.44 -5.75 -19.00
N LEU A 594 20.40 -5.58 -17.67
CA LEU A 594 19.19 -5.17 -16.95
C LEU A 594 18.69 -3.78 -17.39
N ALA A 595 19.58 -2.82 -17.62
CA ALA A 595 19.21 -1.47 -18.03
C ALA A 595 18.72 -1.37 -19.50
N ASN A 596 19.03 -2.35 -20.35
CA ASN A 596 18.61 -2.36 -21.76
C ASN A 596 17.54 -3.42 -22.10
N SER A 597 17.27 -4.35 -21.19
CA SER A 597 16.29 -5.42 -21.40
C SER A 597 14.85 -4.93 -21.23
N VAL A 598 13.91 -5.66 -21.82
CA VAL A 598 12.47 -5.41 -21.69
C VAL A 598 11.88 -6.33 -20.61
N PHE A 599 11.03 -5.76 -19.76
CA PHE A 599 10.37 -6.45 -18.66
C PHE A 599 8.86 -6.44 -18.92
N VAL A 600 8.24 -7.61 -19.02
CA VAL A 600 6.82 -7.81 -19.32
C VAL A 600 6.13 -8.32 -18.06
N ILE A 601 5.08 -7.62 -17.62
CA ILE A 601 4.27 -8.00 -16.46
C ILE A 601 2.82 -8.16 -16.90
N LEU A 602 2.24 -9.34 -16.70
CA LEU A 602 0.82 -9.62 -16.97
C LEU A 602 0.25 -10.60 -15.94
N ALA A 603 -0.64 -10.12 -15.07
CA ALA A 603 -1.43 -10.96 -14.18
C ALA A 603 -2.79 -10.31 -13.90
N GLY A 604 -3.68 -11.04 -13.22
CA GLY A 604 -4.94 -10.51 -12.69
C GLY A 604 -6.19 -11.18 -13.25
N ASN A 605 -6.12 -11.86 -14.40
CA ASN A 605 -7.26 -12.60 -14.95
C ASN A 605 -7.75 -13.68 -13.97
N ASN A 606 -6.83 -14.42 -13.34
CA ASN A 606 -7.16 -15.45 -12.35
C ASN A 606 -7.77 -14.87 -11.07
N ASP A 607 -7.35 -13.67 -10.63
CA ASP A 607 -7.91 -13.03 -9.43
C ASP A 607 -9.38 -12.61 -9.63
N ILE A 608 -9.73 -12.17 -10.85
CA ILE A 608 -11.10 -11.83 -11.24
C ILE A 608 -11.94 -13.12 -11.35
N LEU A 609 -11.48 -14.09 -12.14
CA LEU A 609 -12.24 -15.31 -12.43
C LEU A 609 -12.49 -16.16 -11.19
N ASN A 610 -11.46 -16.42 -10.37
CA ASN A 610 -11.60 -17.28 -9.18
C ASN A 610 -12.44 -16.60 -8.08
N THR A 611 -12.58 -15.26 -8.12
CA THR A 611 -13.50 -14.55 -7.23
C THR A 611 -14.97 -14.81 -7.58
N CYS A 612 -15.30 -14.96 -8.87
CA CYS A 612 -16.65 -15.22 -9.35
C CYS A 612 -17.03 -16.72 -9.30
N VAL A 613 -16.12 -17.61 -9.71
CA VAL A 613 -16.40 -19.05 -9.85
C VAL A 613 -16.54 -19.75 -8.49
N ASP A 614 -15.66 -19.48 -7.53
CA ASP A 614 -15.58 -20.28 -6.29
C ASP A 614 -16.64 -19.92 -5.24
N ASN A 615 -17.28 -18.74 -5.30
CA ASN A 615 -18.16 -18.31 -4.21
C ASN A 615 -19.26 -17.29 -4.62
N PRO A 616 -20.56 -17.69 -4.62
CA PRO A 616 -21.66 -16.79 -4.98
C PRO A 616 -21.87 -15.61 -3.99
N PHE A 617 -21.29 -15.65 -2.78
CA PHE A 617 -21.29 -14.48 -1.88
C PHE A 617 -20.25 -13.43 -2.30
N ARG A 618 -19.11 -13.84 -2.90
CA ARG A 618 -18.07 -12.91 -3.40
C ARG A 618 -18.52 -12.14 -4.64
N LYS A 619 -19.40 -12.74 -5.44
CA LYS A 619 -20.09 -12.12 -6.59
C LYS A 619 -20.76 -10.77 -6.28
N LYS A 620 -21.09 -10.52 -5.00
CA LYS A 620 -21.64 -9.25 -4.53
C LYS A 620 -20.59 -8.14 -4.32
N LEU A 621 -19.31 -8.50 -4.17
CA LEU A 621 -18.20 -7.55 -4.02
C LEU A 621 -17.60 -7.12 -5.37
N VAL A 622 -17.76 -7.88 -6.46
CA VAL A 622 -17.19 -7.47 -7.77
C VAL A 622 -17.88 -6.21 -8.35
N ASN A 623 -19.13 -5.96 -7.94
CA ASN A 623 -19.86 -4.71 -8.19
C ASN A 623 -19.53 -3.59 -7.18
N ASP A 624 -18.58 -3.80 -6.27
CA ASP A 624 -18.10 -2.81 -5.30
C ASP A 624 -16.76 -2.24 -5.81
N ASP A 625 -16.62 -0.91 -5.77
CA ASP A 625 -15.35 -0.25 -6.06
C ASP A 625 -14.24 -0.82 -5.17
N PHE A 626 -14.56 -1.19 -3.92
CA PHE A 626 -13.65 -1.79 -2.95
C PHE A 626 -12.96 -3.08 -3.45
N PHE A 627 -13.61 -3.93 -4.26
CA PHE A 627 -12.94 -5.13 -4.77
C PHE A 627 -11.96 -4.82 -5.89
N THR A 628 -12.34 -3.94 -6.82
CA THR A 628 -11.44 -3.54 -7.92
C THR A 628 -10.31 -2.66 -7.39
N ASP A 629 -10.58 -1.80 -6.40
CA ASP A 629 -9.56 -1.10 -5.62
C ASP A 629 -8.68 -2.09 -4.83
N ARG A 630 -9.22 -3.18 -4.27
CA ARG A 630 -8.41 -4.23 -3.62
C ARG A 630 -7.53 -4.98 -4.62
N LEU A 631 -8.03 -5.36 -5.79
CA LEU A 631 -7.21 -6.03 -6.82
C LEU A 631 -6.14 -5.11 -7.38
N VAL A 632 -6.49 -3.86 -7.69
CA VAL A 632 -5.51 -2.84 -8.10
C VAL A 632 -4.53 -2.61 -6.95
N CYS A 633 -4.97 -2.46 -5.70
CA CYS A 633 -4.10 -2.39 -4.52
C CYS A 633 -3.43 -3.74 -4.15
N LEU A 634 -3.60 -4.81 -4.93
CA LEU A 634 -2.79 -6.04 -4.89
C LEU A 634 -1.73 -6.05 -6.00
N ALA A 635 -2.10 -5.63 -7.21
CA ALA A 635 -1.16 -5.30 -8.29
C ALA A 635 -0.21 -4.15 -7.90
N PHE A 636 -0.70 -3.21 -7.08
CA PHE A 636 0.01 -2.04 -6.57
C PHE A 636 0.35 -2.12 -5.08
N ARG A 637 -0.05 -3.16 -4.32
CA ARG A 637 0.80 -3.66 -3.20
C ARG A 637 2.17 -4.14 -3.71
N LYS A 638 2.21 -4.41 -5.02
CA LYS A 638 3.37 -4.63 -5.87
C LYS A 638 3.71 -3.37 -6.72
N PHE A 639 3.45 -2.15 -6.20
CA PHE A 639 4.23 -0.93 -6.50
C PHE A 639 5.72 -1.30 -6.49
N ILE A 640 6.06 -1.99 -5.40
CA ILE A 640 7.32 -2.63 -5.07
C ILE A 640 7.85 -3.51 -6.21
N TYR A 641 7.04 -4.07 -7.11
CA TYR A 641 7.55 -4.83 -8.25
C TYR A 641 8.21 -3.94 -9.29
N ALA A 642 7.51 -2.90 -9.76
CA ALA A 642 8.09 -1.97 -10.71
C ALA A 642 9.24 -1.17 -10.07
N THR A 643 9.12 -0.80 -8.79
CA THR A 643 10.19 -0.06 -8.09
C THR A 643 11.37 -0.93 -7.66
N GLU A 644 11.20 -2.22 -7.32
CA GLU A 644 12.32 -3.15 -7.07
C GLU A 644 12.94 -3.61 -8.37
N LEU A 645 12.19 -3.94 -9.43
CA LEU A 645 12.78 -4.18 -10.76
C LEU A 645 13.63 -2.97 -11.18
N TYR A 646 13.12 -1.75 -11.01
CA TYR A 646 13.88 -0.53 -11.23
C TYR A 646 15.11 -0.40 -10.32
N GLY A 647 14.97 -0.68 -9.02
CA GLY A 647 16.07 -0.68 -8.04
C GLY A 647 17.16 -1.73 -8.34
N LEU A 648 16.76 -2.86 -8.92
CA LEU A 648 17.62 -3.95 -9.38
C LEU A 648 18.25 -3.68 -10.76
N GLY A 649 17.87 -2.59 -11.45
CA GLY A 649 18.49 -2.14 -12.71
C GLY A 649 17.57 -2.08 -13.93
N ALA A 650 16.33 -2.58 -13.86
CA ALA A 650 15.39 -2.54 -14.99
C ALA A 650 15.05 -1.10 -15.41
N ARG A 651 15.00 -0.82 -16.72
CA ARG A 651 14.61 0.52 -17.23
C ARG A 651 13.50 0.53 -18.26
N ARG A 652 13.13 -0.61 -18.86
CA ARG A 652 12.04 -0.71 -19.86
C ARG A 652 11.01 -1.72 -19.36
N ILE A 653 9.96 -1.24 -18.71
CA ILE A 653 8.98 -2.06 -17.97
C ILE A 653 7.59 -1.84 -18.59
N SER A 654 6.98 -2.92 -19.07
CA SER A 654 5.61 -2.94 -19.60
C SER A 654 4.69 -3.67 -18.65
N VAL A 655 3.58 -3.05 -18.27
CA VAL A 655 2.51 -3.72 -17.52
C VAL A 655 1.29 -3.81 -18.42
N LEU A 656 0.92 -5.04 -18.77
CA LEU A 656 -0.15 -5.32 -19.71
C LEU A 656 -1.49 -5.45 -18.95
N SER A 657 -2.55 -4.98 -19.58
CA SER A 657 -3.93 -5.09 -19.09
C SER A 657 -4.40 -6.55 -19.00
N VAL A 658 -5.30 -6.89 -18.07
CA VAL A 658 -5.99 -8.20 -18.11
C VAL A 658 -6.85 -8.34 -19.36
N LEU A 659 -6.99 -9.56 -19.87
CA LEU A 659 -7.88 -9.89 -20.98
C LEU A 659 -9.37 -9.76 -20.58
N PRO A 660 -10.31 -9.66 -21.55
CA PRO A 660 -11.76 -9.62 -21.31
C PRO A 660 -12.31 -10.89 -20.61
N ALA A 661 -12.21 -10.91 -19.28
CA ALA A 661 -12.46 -12.09 -18.44
C ALA A 661 -13.85 -12.70 -18.65
N GLY A 662 -14.88 -11.86 -18.77
CA GLY A 662 -16.24 -12.32 -19.02
C GLY A 662 -16.47 -12.94 -20.40
N CYS A 663 -15.63 -12.65 -21.40
CA CYS A 663 -15.76 -13.21 -22.75
C CYS A 663 -15.06 -14.57 -22.94
N LEU A 664 -14.32 -15.05 -21.94
CA LEU A 664 -13.66 -16.36 -21.98
C LEU A 664 -14.70 -17.49 -22.01
N PRO A 665 -14.44 -18.63 -22.69
CA PRO A 665 -15.42 -19.72 -22.79
C PRO A 665 -15.97 -20.24 -21.46
N VAL A 666 -15.14 -20.36 -20.42
CA VAL A 666 -15.59 -20.82 -19.10
C VAL A 666 -16.52 -19.80 -18.42
N ALA A 667 -16.20 -18.51 -18.48
CA ALA A 667 -17.05 -17.44 -17.94
C ALA A 667 -18.38 -17.36 -18.72
N ARG A 668 -18.33 -17.48 -20.05
CA ARG A 668 -19.52 -17.63 -20.89
C ARG A 668 -20.38 -18.85 -20.51
N THR A 669 -19.78 -19.97 -20.13
CA THR A 669 -20.51 -21.19 -19.72
C THR A 669 -21.16 -21.07 -18.35
N ILE A 670 -20.46 -20.50 -17.36
CA ILE A 670 -20.92 -20.42 -15.97
C ILE A 670 -21.85 -19.21 -15.76
N GLU A 671 -21.50 -18.06 -16.35
CA GLU A 671 -22.11 -16.75 -16.06
C GLU A 671 -22.77 -16.07 -17.27
N GLY A 672 -22.46 -16.52 -18.49
CA GLY A 672 -23.08 -16.02 -19.73
C GLY A 672 -24.55 -16.42 -19.97
N GLY A 673 -25.16 -17.13 -19.02
CA GLY A 673 -26.54 -17.63 -19.11
C GLY A 673 -26.77 -18.62 -20.25
N ILE A 674 -28.06 -18.87 -20.57
CA ILE A 674 -28.47 -19.85 -21.60
C ILE A 674 -27.88 -19.51 -22.98
N LEU A 675 -27.64 -18.23 -23.27
CA LEU A 675 -27.08 -17.76 -24.55
C LEU A 675 -25.55 -17.74 -24.57
N ARG A 676 -24.87 -18.07 -23.46
CA ARG A 676 -23.40 -18.02 -23.30
C ARG A 676 -22.75 -16.73 -23.80
N THR A 677 -23.42 -15.59 -23.59
CA THR A 677 -22.87 -14.25 -23.88
C THR A 677 -21.71 -13.93 -22.95
N CYS A 678 -20.90 -12.91 -23.25
CA CYS A 678 -19.86 -12.49 -22.29
C CYS A 678 -20.49 -12.11 -20.93
N ALA A 679 -19.90 -12.60 -19.85
CA ALA A 679 -20.35 -12.34 -18.49
C ALA A 679 -20.05 -10.89 -18.07
N ALA A 680 -21.11 -10.08 -17.95
CA ALA A 680 -20.97 -8.63 -17.79
C ALA A 680 -20.30 -8.19 -16.47
N VAL A 681 -20.35 -9.01 -15.42
CA VAL A 681 -19.74 -8.69 -14.11
C VAL A 681 -18.23 -8.88 -14.16
N ASP A 682 -17.76 -10.02 -14.70
CA ASP A 682 -16.34 -10.33 -14.86
C ASP A 682 -15.66 -9.36 -15.84
N ASP A 683 -16.36 -8.99 -16.91
CA ASP A 683 -15.85 -8.03 -17.90
C ASP A 683 -15.83 -6.60 -17.36
N LEU A 684 -16.84 -6.18 -16.58
CA LEU A 684 -16.80 -4.92 -15.83
C LEU A 684 -15.65 -4.90 -14.80
N GLY A 685 -15.42 -6.01 -14.09
CA GLY A 685 -14.29 -6.17 -13.18
C GLY A 685 -12.95 -6.01 -13.88
N ALA A 686 -12.79 -6.61 -15.07
CA ALA A 686 -11.62 -6.43 -15.93
C ALA A 686 -11.44 -4.98 -16.41
N GLN A 687 -12.50 -4.31 -16.87
CA GLN A 687 -12.47 -2.91 -17.30
C GLN A 687 -12.09 -1.96 -16.15
N LEU A 688 -12.70 -2.12 -14.98
CA LEU A 688 -12.40 -1.32 -13.78
C LEU A 688 -10.97 -1.54 -13.29
N PHE A 689 -10.52 -2.80 -13.21
CA PHE A 689 -9.14 -3.14 -12.88
C PHE A 689 -8.16 -2.48 -13.86
N ASN A 690 -8.39 -2.61 -15.17
CA ASN A 690 -7.54 -2.05 -16.22
C ASN A 690 -7.49 -0.52 -16.19
N SER A 691 -8.63 0.15 -15.99
CA SER A 691 -8.69 1.62 -15.89
C SER A 691 -7.91 2.15 -14.70
N LYS A 692 -8.05 1.50 -13.53
CA LYS A 692 -7.34 1.86 -12.30
C LYS A 692 -5.86 1.48 -12.37
N LEU A 693 -5.52 0.38 -13.06
CA LEU A 693 -4.16 -0.07 -13.36
C LEU A 693 -3.40 0.95 -14.20
N SER A 694 -3.97 1.43 -15.31
CA SER A 694 -3.35 2.48 -16.14
C SER A 694 -2.99 3.71 -15.31
N ALA A 695 -3.94 4.24 -14.54
CA ALA A 695 -3.75 5.47 -13.77
C ALA A 695 -2.65 5.37 -12.69
N GLU A 696 -2.52 4.23 -12.01
CA GLU A 696 -1.43 4.00 -11.05
C GLU A 696 -0.08 3.70 -11.75
N ILE A 697 -0.06 3.15 -12.98
CA ILE A 697 1.17 3.08 -13.80
C ILE A 697 1.63 4.49 -14.21
N ASP A 698 0.74 5.34 -14.71
CA ASP A 698 1.03 6.72 -15.11
C ASP A 698 1.58 7.53 -13.91
N TYR A 699 0.98 7.34 -12.73
CA TYR A 699 1.48 7.92 -11.49
C TYR A 699 2.86 7.37 -11.11
N LEU A 700 3.11 6.06 -11.22
CA LEU A 700 4.42 5.45 -10.95
C LEU A 700 5.51 5.96 -11.90
N ALA A 701 5.21 6.09 -13.20
CA ALA A 701 6.14 6.59 -14.20
C ALA A 701 6.63 8.02 -13.85
N SER A 702 5.75 8.85 -13.28
CA SER A 702 6.12 10.19 -12.74
C SER A 702 7.11 10.16 -11.57
N LYS A 703 7.33 9.01 -10.93
CA LYS A 703 8.20 8.82 -9.75
C LYS A 703 9.48 8.04 -10.04
N LEU A 704 9.60 7.39 -11.20
CA LEU A 704 10.74 6.57 -11.59
C LEU A 704 11.56 7.25 -12.71
N PRO A 705 12.39 8.27 -12.38
CA PRO A 705 13.20 8.96 -13.37
C PRO A 705 14.15 7.99 -14.10
N THR A 706 14.51 8.29 -15.34
CA THR A 706 15.29 7.41 -16.24
C THR A 706 14.61 6.09 -16.65
N SER A 707 13.41 5.77 -16.15
CA SER A 707 12.64 4.61 -16.60
C SER A 707 11.71 4.93 -17.78
N ARG A 708 11.41 3.88 -18.55
CA ARG A 708 10.27 3.73 -19.46
C ARG A 708 9.36 2.68 -18.83
N LEU A 709 8.61 3.07 -17.81
CA LEU A 709 7.51 2.28 -17.26
C LEU A 709 6.22 2.69 -17.98
N ILE A 710 5.54 1.73 -18.62
CA ILE A 710 4.36 1.97 -19.45
C ILE A 710 3.25 0.94 -19.19
N TYR A 711 2.01 1.36 -19.45
CA TYR A 711 0.82 0.50 -19.49
C TYR A 711 0.52 0.12 -20.95
N ILE A 712 0.05 -1.11 -21.19
CA ILE A 712 -0.29 -1.63 -22.52
C ILE A 712 -1.69 -2.25 -22.51
N ASP A 713 -2.61 -1.69 -23.29
CA ASP A 713 -3.99 -2.18 -23.46
C ASP A 713 -4.05 -3.34 -24.46
N ILE A 714 -3.93 -4.57 -23.95
CA ILE A 714 -4.25 -5.80 -24.71
C ILE A 714 -5.73 -6.19 -24.61
N TYR A 715 -6.48 -5.58 -23.68
CA TYR A 715 -7.90 -5.82 -23.45
C TYR A 715 -8.73 -5.44 -24.70
N ARG A 716 -8.57 -4.23 -25.23
CA ARG A 716 -9.36 -3.75 -26.38
C ARG A 716 -9.03 -4.50 -27.68
N PRO A 717 -7.75 -4.75 -28.06
CA PRO A 717 -7.42 -5.57 -29.22
C PRO A 717 -7.99 -6.99 -29.11
N PHE A 718 -7.91 -7.63 -27.94
CA PHE A 718 -8.46 -8.98 -27.75
C PHE A 718 -10.00 -8.98 -27.76
N LEU A 719 -10.65 -7.93 -27.23
CA LEU A 719 -12.10 -7.79 -27.33
C LEU A 719 -12.56 -7.61 -28.79
N ASP A 720 -11.82 -6.88 -29.62
CA ASP A 720 -12.07 -6.81 -31.07
C ASP A 720 -11.83 -8.16 -31.76
N MET A 721 -10.87 -8.98 -31.30
CA MET A 721 -10.69 -10.36 -31.77
C MET A 721 -11.86 -11.28 -31.40
N VAL A 722 -12.51 -11.08 -30.24
CA VAL A 722 -13.75 -11.78 -29.87
C VAL A 722 -14.94 -11.29 -30.70
N GLN A 723 -15.13 -9.98 -30.82
CA GLN A 723 -16.32 -9.37 -31.43
C GLN A 723 -16.31 -9.42 -32.97
N ASN A 724 -15.12 -9.28 -33.59
CA ASN A 724 -14.94 -9.22 -35.03
C ASN A 724 -14.10 -10.39 -35.57
N ALA A 725 -14.18 -11.57 -34.93
CA ALA A 725 -13.45 -12.81 -35.22
C ALA A 725 -13.01 -13.05 -36.67
N HIS A 726 -13.92 -12.93 -37.64
CA HIS A 726 -13.66 -13.17 -39.06
C HIS A 726 -12.65 -12.20 -39.70
N LYS A 727 -12.51 -10.97 -39.18
CA LYS A 727 -11.45 -10.00 -39.55
C LYS A 727 -10.05 -10.58 -39.39
N TYR A 728 -9.90 -11.49 -38.41
CA TYR A 728 -8.66 -12.18 -38.04
C TYR A 728 -8.63 -13.64 -38.51
N GLY A 729 -9.62 -14.05 -39.32
CA GLY A 729 -9.77 -15.40 -39.81
C GLY A 729 -10.05 -16.43 -38.71
N PHE A 730 -10.62 -16.02 -37.57
CA PHE A 730 -11.23 -16.95 -36.62
C PHE A 730 -12.69 -17.21 -37.02
N GLU A 731 -13.18 -18.41 -36.73
CA GLU A 731 -14.56 -18.84 -36.94
C GLU A 731 -15.20 -19.34 -35.63
N GLN A 732 -14.40 -19.61 -34.59
CA GLN A 732 -14.86 -19.99 -33.27
C GLN A 732 -14.20 -19.15 -32.16
N VAL A 733 -15.03 -18.50 -31.33
CA VAL A 733 -14.62 -17.62 -30.22
C VAL A 733 -15.39 -17.89 -28.93
N GLU A 734 -16.40 -18.78 -28.94
CA GLU A 734 -17.26 -19.03 -27.78
C GLU A 734 -16.88 -20.31 -27.03
N LYS A 735 -15.95 -21.10 -27.58
CA LYS A 735 -15.44 -22.34 -26.98
C LYS A 735 -14.01 -22.65 -27.42
N GLY A 736 -13.30 -23.36 -26.56
CA GLY A 736 -11.97 -23.91 -26.86
C GLY A 736 -11.98 -24.94 -27.99
N CYS A 737 -10.80 -25.19 -28.55
CA CYS A 737 -10.53 -26.28 -29.48
C CYS A 737 -10.52 -27.66 -28.82
N CYS A 738 -10.15 -27.72 -27.53
CA CYS A 738 -9.99 -28.93 -26.74
C CYS A 738 -11.27 -29.32 -25.96
N GLY A 739 -11.61 -30.61 -25.93
CA GLY A 739 -12.77 -31.13 -25.22
C GLY A 739 -14.09 -30.71 -25.85
N THR A 740 -15.11 -30.44 -25.04
CA THR A 740 -16.29 -29.68 -25.49
C THR A 740 -15.93 -28.21 -25.78
N GLY A 741 -14.90 -27.71 -25.09
CA GLY A 741 -14.39 -26.33 -25.16
C GLY A 741 -15.11 -25.37 -24.20
N LEU A 742 -15.92 -25.90 -23.28
CA LEU A 742 -16.86 -25.14 -22.46
C LEU A 742 -16.36 -24.91 -21.03
N ILE A 743 -15.60 -25.85 -20.46
CA ILE A 743 -15.09 -25.84 -19.08
C ILE A 743 -13.69 -26.49 -18.95
N GLU A 744 -13.20 -27.12 -20.01
CA GLU A 744 -11.96 -27.88 -20.03
C GLU A 744 -10.76 -26.93 -19.97
N VAL A 745 -9.86 -27.13 -19.01
CA VAL A 745 -8.64 -26.34 -18.79
C VAL A 745 -7.61 -27.17 -18.02
N ALA A 746 -6.32 -26.93 -18.29
CA ALA A 746 -5.20 -27.71 -17.75
C ALA A 746 -5.48 -29.23 -17.85
N VAL A 747 -5.57 -29.94 -16.71
CA VAL A 747 -5.82 -31.39 -16.62
C VAL A 747 -7.15 -31.85 -17.25
N LEU A 748 -8.18 -30.98 -17.32
CA LEU A 748 -9.46 -31.28 -17.95
C LEU A 748 -9.44 -31.17 -19.48
N CYS A 749 -8.33 -30.71 -20.07
CA CYS A 749 -8.02 -30.81 -21.49
C CYS A 749 -6.78 -31.70 -21.65
N ASN A 750 -6.96 -32.98 -21.90
CA ASN A 750 -5.88 -33.96 -21.94
C ASN A 750 -5.99 -34.87 -23.18
N LYS A 751 -5.01 -35.75 -23.36
CA LYS A 751 -4.85 -36.63 -24.53
C LYS A 751 -6.03 -37.56 -24.87
N PHE A 752 -7.02 -37.70 -23.98
CA PHE A 752 -8.24 -38.48 -24.22
C PHE A 752 -9.40 -37.63 -24.74
N ASP A 753 -9.31 -36.31 -24.61
CA ASP A 753 -10.33 -35.36 -25.06
C ASP A 753 -10.22 -35.10 -26.58
N PRO A 754 -11.34 -34.89 -27.28
CA PRO A 754 -11.31 -34.51 -28.69
C PRO A 754 -10.65 -33.15 -28.88
N VAL A 755 -9.91 -32.99 -29.98
CA VAL A 755 -9.31 -31.72 -30.41
C VAL A 755 -9.93 -31.33 -31.75
N CYS A 756 -10.19 -30.04 -31.96
CA CYS A 756 -10.72 -29.52 -33.20
C CYS A 756 -9.77 -29.76 -34.41
N LEU A 757 -10.34 -29.88 -35.61
CA LEU A 757 -9.60 -30.28 -36.82
C LEU A 757 -8.72 -29.15 -37.42
N ASP A 758 -9.08 -27.90 -37.18
CA ASP A 758 -8.34 -26.71 -37.62
C ASP A 758 -8.43 -25.64 -36.53
N ASP A 759 -7.46 -25.64 -35.63
CA ASP A 759 -7.34 -24.69 -34.53
C ASP A 759 -6.86 -23.31 -34.97
N SER A 760 -6.41 -23.15 -36.23
CA SER A 760 -6.23 -21.81 -36.81
C SER A 760 -7.55 -21.05 -36.94
N LYS A 761 -8.70 -21.74 -36.82
CA LYS A 761 -10.04 -21.12 -36.77
C LYS A 761 -10.49 -20.76 -35.36
N TYR A 762 -9.76 -21.18 -34.32
CA TYR A 762 -10.14 -21.01 -32.93
C TYR A 762 -9.33 -19.89 -32.27
N LEU A 763 -10.04 -19.00 -31.59
CA LEU A 763 -9.42 -17.96 -30.75
C LEU A 763 -8.87 -18.56 -29.44
N PHE A 764 -9.58 -19.54 -28.88
CA PHE A 764 -9.25 -20.21 -27.63
C PHE A 764 -8.82 -21.66 -27.85
N TRP A 765 -7.76 -22.07 -27.16
CA TRP A 765 -7.23 -23.43 -27.18
C TRP A 765 -8.03 -24.34 -26.24
N ASP A 766 -8.12 -23.96 -24.97
CA ASP A 766 -8.98 -24.58 -23.96
C ASP A 766 -10.13 -23.61 -23.59
N SER A 767 -10.77 -23.76 -22.44
CA SER A 767 -11.88 -22.88 -22.01
C SER A 767 -11.45 -21.50 -21.45
N ILE A 768 -10.16 -21.22 -21.35
CA ILE A 768 -9.58 -19.95 -20.85
C ILE A 768 -8.54 -19.38 -21.83
N HIS A 769 -7.60 -20.21 -22.30
CA HIS A 769 -6.34 -19.72 -22.87
C HIS A 769 -6.38 -19.54 -24.41
N PRO A 770 -5.67 -18.55 -24.97
CA PRO A 770 -5.63 -18.34 -26.43
C PRO A 770 -4.86 -19.44 -27.20
N THR A 771 -5.14 -19.58 -28.50
CA THR A 771 -4.30 -20.38 -29.40
C THR A 771 -2.97 -19.69 -29.76
N GLU A 772 -1.98 -20.42 -30.28
CA GLU A 772 -0.73 -19.79 -30.79
C GLU A 772 -1.06 -18.69 -31.81
N LYS A 773 -2.00 -18.94 -32.72
CA LYS A 773 -2.46 -17.94 -33.69
C LYS A 773 -3.08 -16.72 -33.00
N ALA A 774 -3.85 -16.91 -31.94
CA ALA A 774 -4.42 -15.80 -31.17
C ALA A 774 -3.34 -14.96 -30.49
N HIS A 775 -2.35 -15.59 -29.86
CA HIS A 775 -1.19 -14.88 -29.30
C HIS A 775 -0.42 -14.10 -30.39
N GLN A 776 -0.15 -14.71 -31.56
CA GLN A 776 0.51 -14.03 -32.68
C GLN A 776 -0.31 -12.84 -33.20
N THR A 777 -1.62 -13.01 -33.34
CA THR A 777 -2.54 -11.98 -33.83
C THR A 777 -2.56 -10.79 -32.85
N LEU A 778 -2.70 -11.06 -31.56
CA LEU A 778 -2.71 -10.06 -30.50
C LEU A 778 -1.40 -9.25 -30.48
N VAL A 779 -0.24 -9.91 -30.51
CA VAL A 779 1.04 -9.21 -30.57
C VAL A 779 1.13 -8.33 -31.82
N SER A 780 0.70 -8.82 -32.99
CA SER A 780 0.72 -8.02 -34.22
C SER A 780 -0.29 -6.85 -34.26
N LEU A 781 -1.19 -6.74 -33.27
CA LEU A 781 -2.07 -5.58 -33.11
C LEU A 781 -1.50 -4.51 -32.17
N ILE A 782 -0.53 -4.85 -31.32
CA ILE A 782 0.02 -3.95 -30.30
C ILE A 782 1.49 -3.60 -30.52
N ILE A 783 2.23 -4.36 -31.33
CA ILE A 783 3.71 -4.27 -31.37
C ILE A 783 4.24 -2.88 -31.79
N ASP A 784 3.56 -2.20 -32.71
CA ASP A 784 3.95 -0.85 -33.15
C ASP A 784 3.78 0.18 -32.01
N GLU A 785 2.64 0.16 -31.31
CA GLU A 785 2.39 1.03 -30.16
C GLU A 785 3.35 0.70 -29.00
N TYR A 786 3.55 -0.59 -28.73
CA TYR A 786 4.45 -1.14 -27.73
C TYR A 786 5.91 -0.67 -27.93
N VAL A 787 6.42 -0.75 -29.16
CA VAL A 787 7.77 -0.28 -29.52
C VAL A 787 7.87 1.23 -29.44
N ASN A 788 6.88 1.98 -29.92
CA ASN A 788 6.88 3.44 -29.83
C ASN A 788 6.90 3.94 -28.37
N LEU A 789 6.10 3.33 -27.48
CA LEU A 789 6.04 3.70 -26.06
C LEU A 789 7.31 3.34 -25.27
N LEU A 790 7.97 2.20 -25.58
CA LEU A 790 9.21 1.78 -24.91
C LEU A 790 10.46 2.50 -25.42
N PHE A 791 10.56 2.74 -26.73
CA PHE A 791 11.82 3.12 -27.39
C PHE A 791 11.78 4.49 -28.08
N GLY A 792 10.61 5.11 -28.24
CA GLY A 792 10.48 6.44 -28.82
C GLY A 792 11.21 7.53 -28.02
N THR A 793 11.38 8.70 -28.63
CA THR A 793 11.84 9.91 -27.94
C THR A 793 10.72 10.50 -27.07
N TYR A 794 11.07 11.20 -25.99
CA TYR A 794 10.14 12.16 -25.39
C TYR A 794 10.10 13.41 -26.29
N GLU A 795 8.92 13.81 -26.74
CA GLU A 795 8.64 15.16 -27.27
C GLU A 795 8.10 16.08 -26.16
#